data_AF-A0A812Y1A5-F1
#
_entry.id   AF-A0A812Y1A5-F1
#
_cell.length_a   1.000
_cell.length_b   1.000
_cell.length_c   1.000
_cell.angle_alpha   90.00
_cell.angle_beta   90.00
_cell.angle_gamma   90.00
#
_symmetry.space_group_name_H-M   'P 1'
#
loop_
_entity.id
_entity.type
_entity.pdbx_description
1 polymer ?
#
loop_
_entity_poly.entity_id
_entity_poly.type
_entity_poly.pdbx_seq_one_letter_code
_entity_poly.pdbx_strand_id
1 'polypeptide(L)'
;IFADFTEVLPALSGMSQTTPVLGGPLVSWKVFWLFVLPVLVTAVFLFSIIGPWYVSSGLGGIILLYLVIEVTIILFFKNHFQLWALQRPENLLARLLLPPVEIVDSISAGNTNNAMITYRNWGTNFCASGQVWLGSHADVTKAVQNPQGRSFWLGEHPLLPSSLPQGESGRCVFLLSLSSKAAGGTGDHEAFRKCMVDTLLGEASVARESDAISQQLMEQCAEDFMKQDAGFDFYYGADGGNQSFWTKYLHHVLFGLDIQDKEVMSILNAFYTGQLGLMHYLDPMGHFFSQHEKIAKVADLYETSPAFSNFEVKTEYNNMTAKELALLMSSIIRIAGVQGSRMLTWFCTSGVKYGNLQIDARTVWDSLDLEDEDEVLRYILEVARLSPPVTVSHHVATEPFSCEIAKRTYSFPKGTKVAIPLVFANIDPNVWGEDVWEFNHNRPGLKENHTGFNSVNGLGPRECPGKGLVLRSMVRLLQAIFSTLVASLTSHAAFLNKSGEERRNEFRLLRKFLARSQVDEELALRIQRFLEHAHALTKEVVDEIQVPLLRLLSKPLWRELRYAMYKHTLGEIGFVRSLSRCSVSDDLNSDATRQLSQALSQRLLAAGDTIFESGSMALDAYFLVKPSVYILGQLRQPVSDRWVAEMGLWCPWLHLGELVTTEASVNVRLQVEKFSECLRRSWALLQLAQHYAAKFVQVMNETVTITDIWQCPASLGGDPNLWHTPTELIVVGKARVSPIPQ
;
A
#
# COMPACT_ATOMS: atom_id res chain seq x y z
N ILE A 1 29.89 -44.72 -8.82
CA ILE A 1 28.89 -43.99 -9.66
C ILE A 1 28.07 -44.96 -10.51
N PHE A 2 28.54 -45.50 -11.65
CA PHE A 2 27.71 -46.45 -12.44
C PHE A 2 27.52 -47.84 -11.78
N ALA A 3 28.46 -48.30 -10.94
CA ALA A 3 28.35 -49.57 -10.21
C ALA A 3 27.39 -49.53 -9.00
N ASP A 4 27.18 -48.36 -8.40
CA ASP A 4 26.22 -48.17 -7.28
C ASP A 4 24.76 -48.11 -7.78
N PHE A 5 24.55 -47.91 -9.08
CA PHE A 5 23.23 -47.91 -9.70
C PHE A 5 22.67 -49.33 -9.94
N THR A 6 23.52 -50.37 -9.91
CA THR A 6 23.12 -51.76 -10.20
C THR A 6 22.62 -52.56 -8.98
N GLU A 7 22.96 -52.18 -7.75
CA GLU A 7 22.46 -52.88 -6.53
C GLU A 7 21.01 -52.53 -6.14
N VAL A 8 20.39 -51.55 -6.81
CA VAL A 8 18.99 -51.11 -6.60
C VAL A 8 17.96 -52.07 -7.23
N LEU A 9 18.39 -53.04 -8.03
CA LEU A 9 17.52 -53.82 -8.92
C LEU A 9 16.62 -54.92 -8.28
N PRO A 10 16.97 -55.63 -7.18
CA PRO A 10 16.12 -56.75 -6.72
C PRO A 10 15.00 -56.40 -5.72
N ALA A 11 15.03 -55.25 -5.05
CA ALA A 11 14.12 -54.96 -3.93
C ALA A 11 12.73 -54.38 -4.31
N LEU A 12 12.45 -54.21 -5.60
CA LEU A 12 11.25 -53.51 -6.10
C LEU A 12 10.32 -54.37 -6.99
N SER A 13 10.56 -55.68 -7.09
CA SER A 13 9.73 -56.62 -7.89
C SER A 13 8.48 -57.16 -7.16
N GLY A 14 8.23 -56.74 -5.91
CA GLY A 14 7.23 -57.34 -5.02
C GLY A 14 5.92 -56.58 -4.78
N MET A 15 5.49 -55.64 -5.64
CA MET A 15 4.17 -54.99 -5.46
C MET A 15 3.33 -55.13 -6.74
N SER A 16 2.38 -56.06 -6.71
CA SER A 16 1.43 -56.31 -7.79
C SER A 16 0.35 -55.24 -7.88
N GLN A 17 -0.03 -54.97 -9.12
CA GLN A 17 -1.04 -54.02 -9.59
C GLN A 17 -2.46 -54.39 -9.16
N THR A 18 -3.23 -53.41 -8.65
CA THR A 18 -4.61 -53.15 -9.06
C THR A 18 -4.93 -51.65 -8.93
N THR A 19 -5.42 -51.06 -10.02
CA THR A 19 -5.85 -49.65 -10.23
C THR A 19 -7.32 -49.67 -10.69
N PRO A 20 -8.03 -48.55 -11.01
CA PRO A 20 -7.96 -47.10 -10.66
C PRO A 20 -9.35 -46.57 -10.17
N VAL A 21 -9.68 -45.30 -9.83
CA VAL A 21 -9.78 -44.01 -10.60
C VAL A 21 -10.17 -42.94 -9.53
N LEU A 22 -9.47 -41.83 -9.27
CA LEU A 22 -9.27 -40.61 -10.07
C LEU A 22 -7.86 -40.04 -9.74
N GLY A 23 -6.96 -40.07 -10.71
CA GLY A 23 -5.59 -39.58 -10.58
C GLY A 23 -4.95 -39.36 -11.95
N GLY A 24 -4.11 -38.33 -12.05
CA GLY A 24 -3.22 -38.09 -13.19
C GLY A 24 -2.40 -36.78 -13.04
N PRO A 25 -1.07 -36.78 -13.27
CA PRO A 25 -0.12 -37.89 -13.22
C PRO A 25 0.78 -37.80 -11.98
N LEU A 26 0.74 -38.86 -11.18
CA LEU A 26 1.96 -39.40 -10.59
C LEU A 26 2.97 -39.58 -11.74
N VAL A 27 4.07 -38.83 -11.71
CA VAL A 27 5.13 -38.97 -12.70
C VAL A 27 5.72 -40.37 -12.54
N SER A 28 5.31 -41.29 -13.40
CA SER A 28 5.83 -42.65 -13.39
C SER A 28 7.35 -42.63 -13.61
N TRP A 29 8.06 -43.62 -13.07
CA TRP A 29 9.50 -43.84 -13.31
C TRP A 29 9.91 -43.75 -14.79
N LYS A 30 8.99 -44.08 -15.71
CA LYS A 30 9.18 -43.93 -17.16
C LYS A 30 9.22 -42.47 -17.62
N VAL A 31 8.48 -41.57 -16.96
CA VAL A 31 8.43 -40.13 -17.26
C VAL A 31 9.69 -39.40 -16.75
N PHE A 32 10.26 -39.81 -15.61
CA PHE A 32 11.58 -39.33 -15.18
C PHE A 32 12.64 -39.62 -16.26
N TRP A 33 12.72 -40.85 -16.78
CA TRP A 33 13.62 -41.15 -17.89
C TRP A 33 13.18 -40.51 -19.22
N LEU A 34 11.90 -40.35 -19.51
CA LEU A 34 11.41 -39.70 -20.74
C LEU A 34 11.68 -38.19 -20.81
N PHE A 35 11.98 -37.52 -19.69
CA PHE A 35 12.33 -36.09 -19.69
C PHE A 35 13.80 -35.84 -19.30
N VAL A 36 14.31 -36.57 -18.31
CA VAL A 36 15.71 -36.44 -17.89
C VAL A 36 16.65 -37.07 -18.91
N LEU A 37 16.29 -38.19 -19.56
CA LEU A 37 17.14 -38.78 -20.61
C LEU A 37 17.20 -37.88 -21.85
N PRO A 38 16.12 -37.30 -22.39
CA PRO A 38 16.25 -36.34 -23.48
C PRO A 38 16.97 -35.08 -23.08
N VAL A 39 16.81 -34.55 -21.86
CA VAL A 39 17.61 -33.39 -21.41
C VAL A 39 19.09 -33.76 -21.27
N LEU A 40 19.42 -34.95 -20.77
CA LEU A 40 20.79 -35.48 -20.74
C LEU A 40 21.33 -35.74 -22.15
N VAL A 41 20.52 -36.31 -23.03
CA VAL A 41 20.88 -36.59 -24.44
C VAL A 41 21.01 -35.30 -25.22
N THR A 42 20.17 -34.29 -24.99
CA THR A 42 20.24 -32.96 -25.60
C THR A 42 21.39 -32.16 -25.00
N ALA A 43 21.71 -32.30 -23.73
CA ALA A 43 22.93 -31.75 -23.13
C ALA A 43 24.16 -32.41 -23.76
N VAL A 44 24.16 -33.73 -23.94
CA VAL A 44 25.21 -34.49 -24.65
C VAL A 44 25.24 -34.17 -26.15
N PHE A 45 24.10 -33.81 -26.76
CA PHE A 45 23.99 -33.45 -28.18
C PHE A 45 24.41 -32.00 -28.44
N LEU A 46 24.06 -31.08 -27.55
CA LEU A 46 24.62 -29.72 -27.50
C LEU A 46 26.13 -29.78 -27.25
N PHE A 47 26.57 -30.70 -26.39
CA PHE A 47 27.98 -31.00 -26.13
C PHE A 47 28.70 -31.56 -27.36
N SER A 48 28.02 -32.31 -28.23
CA SER A 48 28.60 -32.75 -29.51
C SER A 48 28.53 -31.70 -30.63
N ILE A 49 27.60 -30.73 -30.56
CA ILE A 49 27.53 -29.60 -31.51
C ILE A 49 28.55 -28.49 -31.20
N ILE A 50 28.82 -28.21 -29.91
CA ILE A 50 29.75 -27.15 -29.47
C ILE A 50 31.24 -27.55 -29.69
N GLY A 51 31.48 -28.80 -30.09
CA GLY A 51 32.75 -29.29 -30.59
C GLY A 51 33.70 -29.82 -29.50
N PRO A 52 34.62 -30.75 -29.83
CA PRO A 52 35.52 -31.42 -28.87
C PRO A 52 36.48 -30.48 -28.11
N TRP A 53 36.57 -29.22 -28.51
CA TRP A 53 37.48 -28.23 -27.91
C TRP A 53 37.05 -27.77 -26.52
N TYR A 54 35.78 -27.94 -26.14
CA TYR A 54 35.34 -27.64 -24.77
C TYR A 54 35.62 -28.79 -23.79
N VAL A 55 35.86 -30.00 -24.31
CA VAL A 55 36.11 -31.22 -23.53
C VAL A 55 37.59 -31.39 -23.17
N SER A 56 38.49 -30.63 -23.79
CA SER A 56 39.89 -30.55 -23.36
C SER A 56 40.06 -29.82 -22.01
N SER A 57 38.99 -29.24 -21.47
CA SER A 57 38.91 -28.77 -20.08
C SER A 57 37.82 -29.54 -19.33
N GLY A 58 38.02 -30.85 -19.15
CA GLY A 58 37.06 -31.82 -18.61
C GLY A 58 36.29 -31.43 -17.33
N LEU A 59 36.77 -30.45 -16.57
CA LEU A 59 36.07 -29.87 -15.43
C LEU A 59 34.82 -29.05 -15.83
N GLY A 60 34.87 -28.30 -16.94
CA GLY A 60 33.77 -27.42 -17.38
C GLY A 60 32.53 -28.20 -17.82
N GLY A 61 32.72 -29.32 -18.52
CA GLY A 61 31.62 -30.21 -18.93
C GLY A 61 30.91 -30.88 -17.74
N ILE A 62 31.68 -31.30 -16.73
CA ILE A 62 31.13 -31.89 -15.50
C ILE A 62 30.33 -30.85 -14.71
N ILE A 63 30.82 -29.61 -14.60
CA ILE A 63 30.11 -28.52 -13.93
C ILE A 63 28.79 -28.23 -14.66
N LEU A 64 28.80 -28.13 -16.00
CA LEU A 64 27.57 -27.89 -16.76
C LEU A 64 26.54 -29.01 -16.56
N LEU A 65 26.97 -30.26 -16.61
CA LEU A 65 26.10 -31.41 -16.36
C LEU A 65 25.48 -31.37 -14.95
N TYR A 66 26.31 -31.08 -13.94
CA TYR A 66 25.84 -30.90 -12.56
C TYR A 66 24.77 -29.81 -12.46
N LEU A 67 25.02 -28.63 -13.06
CA LEU A 67 24.06 -27.52 -13.07
C LEU A 67 22.75 -27.88 -13.77
N VAL A 68 22.80 -28.60 -14.90
CA VAL A 68 21.60 -29.07 -15.61
C VAL A 68 20.79 -30.03 -14.73
N ILE A 69 21.44 -30.96 -14.02
CA ILE A 69 20.78 -31.88 -13.09
C ILE A 69 20.13 -31.10 -11.95
N GLU A 70 20.85 -30.19 -11.30
CA GLU A 70 20.34 -29.34 -10.22
C GLU A 70 19.11 -28.54 -10.65
N VAL A 71 19.20 -27.82 -11.77
CA VAL A 71 18.08 -27.02 -12.31
C VAL A 71 16.88 -27.92 -12.63
N THR A 72 17.11 -29.11 -13.19
CA THR A 72 16.04 -30.07 -13.48
C THR A 72 15.36 -30.57 -12.21
N ILE A 73 16.14 -30.87 -11.16
CA ILE A 73 15.59 -31.26 -9.86
C ILE A 73 14.74 -30.13 -9.29
N ILE A 74 15.28 -28.91 -9.24
CA ILE A 74 14.59 -27.74 -8.66
C ILE A 74 13.28 -27.43 -9.38
N LEU A 75 13.27 -27.48 -10.72
CA LEU A 75 12.09 -27.09 -11.50
C LEU A 75 11.00 -28.18 -11.53
N PHE A 76 11.38 -29.46 -11.55
CA PHE A 76 10.42 -30.54 -11.85
C PHE A 76 10.26 -31.59 -10.75
N PHE A 77 11.28 -31.80 -9.90
CA PHE A 77 11.33 -32.92 -8.96
C PHE A 77 11.59 -32.52 -7.52
N LYS A 78 11.59 -31.23 -7.20
CA LYS A 78 12.03 -30.63 -5.93
C LYS A 78 11.56 -31.38 -4.68
N ASN A 79 10.25 -31.52 -4.47
CA ASN A 79 9.72 -32.18 -3.26
C ASN A 79 9.95 -33.70 -3.26
N HIS A 80 9.84 -34.36 -4.42
CA HIS A 80 10.07 -35.80 -4.56
C HIS A 80 11.53 -36.18 -4.29
N PHE A 81 12.48 -35.39 -4.81
CA PHE A 81 13.91 -35.60 -4.59
C PHE A 81 14.27 -35.39 -3.12
N GLN A 82 13.78 -34.32 -2.49
CA GLN A 82 14.02 -34.08 -1.07
C GLN A 82 13.46 -35.21 -0.20
N LEU A 83 12.24 -35.67 -0.47
CA LEU A 83 11.66 -36.83 0.20
C LEU A 83 12.57 -38.06 0.07
N TRP A 84 13.06 -38.36 -1.14
CA TRP A 84 13.95 -39.49 -1.37
C TRP A 84 15.31 -39.34 -0.67
N ALA A 85 15.90 -38.15 -0.72
CA ALA A 85 17.24 -37.84 -0.20
C ALA A 85 17.27 -37.87 1.34
N LEU A 86 16.22 -37.34 1.99
CA LEU A 86 16.14 -37.30 3.46
C LEU A 86 15.99 -38.68 4.10
N GLN A 87 15.48 -39.68 3.36
CA GLN A 87 15.47 -41.07 3.80
C GLN A 87 16.85 -41.74 3.69
N ARG A 88 17.78 -41.15 2.93
CA ARG A 88 19.06 -41.76 2.52
C ARG A 88 20.24 -40.79 2.69
N PRO A 89 20.47 -40.27 3.91
CA PRO A 89 21.51 -39.24 4.14
C PRO A 89 22.94 -39.73 3.85
N GLU A 90 23.18 -41.04 3.87
CA GLU A 90 24.47 -41.64 3.55
C GLU A 90 24.71 -41.81 2.04
N ASN A 91 23.68 -41.65 1.20
CA ASN A 91 23.81 -41.81 -0.24
C ASN A 91 24.60 -40.65 -0.84
N LEU A 92 25.57 -40.97 -1.72
CA LEU A 92 26.43 -39.97 -2.36
C LEU A 92 25.64 -38.92 -3.15
N LEU A 93 24.56 -39.32 -3.84
CA LEU A 93 23.73 -38.38 -4.61
C LEU A 93 22.95 -37.44 -3.69
N ALA A 94 22.45 -37.93 -2.55
CA ALA A 94 21.79 -37.09 -1.56
C ALA A 94 22.78 -36.05 -1.00
N ARG A 95 24.00 -36.45 -0.64
CA ARG A 95 25.04 -35.53 -0.13
C ARG A 95 25.50 -34.50 -1.16
N LEU A 96 25.54 -34.88 -2.43
CA LEU A 96 26.02 -34.01 -3.52
C LEU A 96 24.95 -33.04 -4.01
N LEU A 97 23.70 -33.49 -4.14
CA LEU A 97 22.63 -32.76 -4.82
C LEU A 97 21.59 -32.14 -3.88
N LEU A 98 21.48 -32.58 -2.62
CA LEU A 98 20.55 -31.95 -1.68
C LEU A 98 20.95 -30.52 -1.28
N PRO A 99 22.23 -30.19 -1.00
CA PRO A 99 22.60 -28.87 -0.49
C PRO A 99 22.17 -27.68 -1.38
N PRO A 100 22.37 -27.68 -2.71
CA PRO A 100 21.89 -26.58 -3.54
C PRO A 100 20.36 -26.54 -3.62
N VAL A 101 19.72 -27.71 -3.72
CA VAL A 101 18.24 -27.81 -3.73
C VAL A 101 17.65 -27.23 -2.46
N GLU A 102 18.17 -27.56 -1.28
CA GLU A 102 17.63 -27.06 -0.02
C GLU A 102 17.88 -25.55 0.17
N ILE A 103 19.03 -25.03 -0.29
CA ILE A 103 19.31 -23.59 -0.27
C ILE A 103 18.32 -22.83 -1.16
N VAL A 104 18.18 -23.26 -2.42
CA VAL A 104 17.25 -22.61 -3.36
C VAL A 104 15.81 -22.73 -2.88
N ASP A 105 15.42 -23.90 -2.39
CA ASP A 105 14.07 -24.12 -1.89
C ASP A 105 13.80 -23.29 -0.63
N SER A 106 14.77 -23.12 0.28
CA SER A 106 14.62 -22.27 1.49
C SER A 106 14.22 -20.84 1.17
N ILE A 107 14.81 -20.22 0.15
CA ILE A 107 14.48 -18.85 -0.29
C ILE A 107 12.99 -18.76 -0.69
N SER A 108 12.48 -19.81 -1.35
CA SER A 108 11.09 -19.86 -1.80
C SER A 108 10.12 -20.25 -0.67
N ALA A 109 10.49 -21.23 0.16
CA ALA A 109 9.66 -21.83 1.19
C ALA A 109 9.41 -20.91 2.38
N GLY A 110 10.31 -19.96 2.66
CA GLY A 110 10.08 -18.99 3.73
C GLY A 110 9.02 -17.94 3.44
N ASN A 111 8.53 -17.87 2.20
CA ASN A 111 7.31 -17.17 1.90
C ASN A 111 6.10 -18.09 2.14
N THR A 112 5.26 -17.74 3.11
CA THR A 112 4.05 -18.50 3.46
C THR A 112 3.17 -18.81 2.25
N ASN A 113 3.04 -17.89 1.29
CA ASN A 113 2.21 -18.12 0.09
C ASN A 113 2.75 -19.27 -0.76
N ASN A 114 4.07 -19.39 -0.87
CA ASN A 114 4.72 -20.47 -1.63
C ASN A 114 4.62 -21.80 -0.87
N ALA A 115 4.89 -21.79 0.44
CA ALA A 115 4.77 -22.98 1.27
C ALA A 115 3.34 -23.55 1.27
N MET A 116 2.33 -22.67 1.20
CA MET A 116 0.92 -23.06 1.07
C MET A 116 0.60 -23.81 -0.23
N ILE A 117 1.32 -23.55 -1.32
CA ILE A 117 1.16 -24.32 -2.56
C ILE A 117 1.61 -25.76 -2.34
N THR A 118 2.75 -25.96 -1.68
CA THR A 118 3.25 -27.30 -1.34
C THR A 118 2.31 -28.00 -0.35
N TYR A 119 1.88 -27.30 0.70
CA TYR A 119 0.91 -27.80 1.67
C TYR A 119 -0.38 -28.30 1.00
N ARG A 120 -0.96 -27.52 0.08
CA ARG A 120 -2.18 -27.92 -0.65
C ARG A 120 -1.97 -29.13 -1.55
N ASN A 121 -0.79 -29.28 -2.14
CA ASN A 121 -0.48 -30.37 -3.08
C ASN A 121 -0.12 -31.69 -2.37
N TRP A 122 0.54 -31.62 -1.22
CA TRP A 122 1.10 -32.79 -0.52
C TRP A 122 0.38 -33.15 0.78
N GLY A 123 -0.47 -32.24 1.27
CA GLY A 123 -1.15 -32.35 2.55
C GLY A 123 -0.33 -31.78 3.69
N THR A 124 -0.73 -32.15 4.91
CA THR A 124 -0.21 -31.59 6.16
C THR A 124 1.29 -31.83 6.37
N ASN A 125 1.82 -32.94 5.86
CA ASN A 125 3.25 -33.26 5.95
C ASN A 125 3.86 -33.37 4.56
N PHE A 126 5.08 -32.83 4.40
CA PHE A 126 5.81 -32.86 3.13
C PHE A 126 7.32 -32.63 3.33
N CYS A 127 8.11 -32.72 2.27
CA CYS A 127 9.54 -32.38 2.31
C CYS A 127 9.83 -31.11 1.52
N ALA A 128 10.50 -30.15 2.15
CA ALA A 128 10.93 -28.88 1.56
C ALA A 128 12.11 -28.29 2.34
N SER A 129 12.93 -27.47 1.69
CA SER A 129 14.11 -26.80 2.27
C SER A 129 15.08 -27.75 2.99
N GLY A 130 15.19 -28.99 2.51
CA GLY A 130 16.03 -30.03 3.12
C GLY A 130 15.48 -30.56 4.44
N GLN A 131 14.19 -30.36 4.72
CA GLN A 131 13.54 -30.75 5.97
C GLN A 131 12.27 -31.55 5.72
N VAL A 132 11.90 -32.36 6.71
CA VAL A 132 10.55 -32.95 6.80
C VAL A 132 9.65 -32.00 7.57
N TRP A 133 8.64 -31.44 6.90
CA TRP A 133 7.67 -30.52 7.51
C TRP A 133 6.52 -31.33 8.09
N LEU A 134 6.31 -31.19 9.41
CA LEU A 134 5.22 -31.85 10.12
C LEU A 134 4.17 -30.81 10.53
N GLY A 135 3.13 -30.67 9.72
CA GLY A 135 2.22 -29.51 9.75
C GLY A 135 1.04 -29.60 10.70
N SER A 136 0.77 -30.76 11.29
CA SER A 136 -0.41 -30.94 12.14
C SER A 136 -0.21 -30.20 13.46
N HIS A 137 -1.30 -29.71 14.06
CA HIS A 137 -1.22 -29.06 15.35
C HIS A 137 -0.66 -29.98 16.43
N ALA A 138 -1.01 -31.27 16.37
CA ALA A 138 -0.49 -32.29 17.29
C ALA A 138 1.03 -32.48 17.14
N ASP A 139 1.55 -32.57 15.91
CA ASP A 139 2.99 -32.72 15.67
C ASP A 139 3.77 -31.48 16.11
N VAL A 140 3.26 -30.29 15.79
CA VAL A 140 3.88 -29.03 16.22
C VAL A 140 3.86 -28.88 17.74
N THR A 141 2.72 -29.15 18.39
CA THR A 141 2.60 -29.13 19.86
C THR A 141 3.62 -30.07 20.50
N LYS A 142 3.70 -31.30 20.00
CA LYS A 142 4.69 -32.27 20.47
C LYS A 142 6.11 -31.75 20.27
N ALA A 143 6.44 -31.16 19.12
CA ALA A 143 7.78 -30.66 18.85
C ALA A 143 8.16 -29.47 19.75
N VAL A 144 7.26 -28.50 19.98
CA VAL A 144 7.56 -27.31 20.78
C VAL A 144 7.61 -27.59 22.28
N GLN A 145 6.88 -28.59 22.77
CA GLN A 145 6.85 -28.95 24.18
C GLN A 145 7.98 -29.92 24.60
N ASN A 146 8.61 -30.61 23.66
CA ASN A 146 9.71 -31.54 23.93
C ASN A 146 11.09 -30.89 23.76
N PRO A 147 12.16 -31.49 24.36
CA PRO A 147 13.54 -31.08 24.10
C PRO A 147 13.89 -31.16 22.61
N GLN A 148 14.67 -30.20 22.13
CA GLN A 148 14.96 -30.07 20.70
C GLN A 148 16.48 -30.09 20.43
N GLY A 149 16.93 -31.04 19.61
CA GLY A 149 18.19 -30.96 18.88
C GLY A 149 18.14 -29.82 17.86
N ARG A 150 19.25 -29.10 17.71
CA ARG A 150 19.41 -27.98 16.79
C ARG A 150 20.69 -28.14 15.97
N SER A 151 20.78 -27.30 14.97
CA SER A 151 21.88 -27.18 14.01
C SER A 151 21.93 -25.73 13.56
N PHE A 152 22.81 -25.39 12.61
CA PHE A 152 22.94 -24.04 12.05
C PHE A 152 21.82 -23.73 11.05
N TRP A 153 20.58 -23.77 11.51
CA TRP A 153 19.38 -23.41 10.76
C TRP A 153 18.55 -22.44 11.60
N LEU A 154 17.85 -21.54 10.91
CA LEU A 154 16.85 -20.66 11.48
C LEU A 154 15.56 -20.92 10.73
N GLY A 155 14.70 -21.75 11.31
CA GLY A 155 13.52 -22.25 10.62
C GLY A 155 13.91 -23.10 9.41
N GLU A 156 13.48 -22.66 8.24
CA GLU A 156 13.75 -23.20 6.91
C GLU A 156 15.05 -22.70 6.28
N HIS A 157 15.73 -21.71 6.87
CA HIS A 157 16.93 -21.10 6.27
C HIS A 157 18.23 -21.59 6.91
N PRO A 158 19.26 -21.93 6.11
CA PRO A 158 20.58 -22.26 6.63
C PRO A 158 21.29 -21.01 7.16
N LEU A 159 22.02 -21.17 8.26
CA LEU A 159 22.84 -20.12 8.87
C LEU A 159 24.31 -20.36 8.57
N LEU A 160 25.06 -19.28 8.37
CA LEU A 160 26.50 -19.31 8.21
C LEU A 160 27.19 -19.41 9.59
N PRO A 161 27.83 -20.53 9.97
CA PRO A 161 28.34 -20.72 11.32
C PRO A 161 29.40 -19.69 11.73
N SER A 162 30.20 -19.21 10.78
CA SER A 162 31.22 -18.18 11.02
C SER A 162 30.66 -16.79 11.32
N SER A 163 29.38 -16.54 10.99
CA SER A 163 28.69 -15.28 11.28
C SER A 163 27.87 -15.33 12.57
N LEU A 164 27.78 -16.48 13.23
CA LEU A 164 27.04 -16.61 14.48
C LEU A 164 27.87 -16.05 15.65
N PRO A 165 27.22 -15.47 16.68
CA PRO A 165 27.93 -14.92 17.81
C PRO A 165 28.73 -16.01 18.54
N GLN A 166 30.02 -15.73 18.74
CA GLN A 166 30.98 -16.60 19.40
C GLN A 166 31.68 -15.85 20.53
N GLY A 167 31.93 -16.53 21.64
CA GLY A 167 32.80 -16.02 22.71
C GLY A 167 34.28 -16.06 22.31
N GLU A 168 35.14 -15.48 23.14
CA GLU A 168 36.60 -15.43 22.88
C GLU A 168 37.25 -16.81 22.74
N SER A 169 36.66 -17.84 23.38
CA SER A 169 37.08 -19.23 23.25
C SER A 169 36.65 -19.90 21.94
N GLY A 170 35.92 -19.19 21.08
CA GLY A 170 35.28 -19.75 19.88
C GLY A 170 33.98 -20.51 20.15
N ARG A 171 33.49 -20.55 21.42
CA ARG A 171 32.22 -21.21 21.73
C ARG A 171 31.06 -20.42 21.12
N CYS A 172 30.18 -21.11 20.38
CA CYS A 172 28.96 -20.51 19.85
C CYS A 172 28.00 -20.20 20.99
N VAL A 173 27.56 -18.96 21.10
CA VAL A 173 26.60 -18.52 22.14
C VAL A 173 25.19 -18.32 21.60
N PHE A 174 24.97 -18.53 20.30
CA PHE A 174 23.69 -18.28 19.63
C PHE A 174 22.60 -19.27 20.05
N LEU A 175 21.68 -18.83 20.91
CA LEU A 175 20.64 -19.67 21.51
C LEU A 175 19.86 -20.52 20.50
N LEU A 176 19.53 -19.97 19.32
CA LEU A 176 18.67 -20.65 18.35
C LEU A 176 19.37 -21.83 17.63
N SER A 177 20.71 -21.91 17.66
CA SER A 177 21.48 -23.02 17.10
C SER A 177 21.93 -24.06 18.13
N LEU A 178 21.82 -23.77 19.43
CA LEU A 178 22.27 -24.68 20.47
C LEU A 178 21.24 -25.79 20.70
N SER A 179 21.66 -27.03 20.88
CA SER A 179 20.75 -28.15 21.22
C SER A 179 20.36 -28.12 22.70
N SER A 180 19.14 -28.57 23.02
CA SER A 180 18.75 -28.80 24.41
C SER A 180 19.59 -29.92 25.02
N LYS A 181 19.88 -29.85 26.32
CA LYS A 181 20.68 -30.87 27.02
C LYS A 181 20.09 -32.28 26.87
N ALA A 182 18.78 -32.40 27.06
CA ALA A 182 18.06 -33.67 26.91
C ALA A 182 18.00 -34.19 25.45
N ALA A 183 18.38 -33.36 24.47
CA ALA A 183 18.52 -33.73 23.07
C ALA A 183 19.99 -33.90 22.63
N GLY A 184 20.91 -34.10 23.58
CA GLY A 184 22.34 -34.30 23.32
C GLY A 184 23.16 -33.01 23.26
N GLY A 185 22.60 -31.88 23.67
CA GLY A 185 23.34 -30.61 23.83
C GLY A 185 24.22 -30.58 25.08
N THR A 186 25.09 -29.58 25.14
CA THR A 186 26.05 -29.35 26.24
C THR A 186 25.40 -28.83 27.53
N GLY A 187 24.16 -28.33 27.45
CA GLY A 187 23.51 -27.56 28.52
C GLY A 187 23.65 -26.04 28.38
N ASP A 188 24.39 -25.58 27.35
CA ASP A 188 24.59 -24.16 27.07
C ASP A 188 23.27 -23.43 26.78
N HIS A 189 22.35 -24.07 26.05
CA HIS A 189 21.08 -23.43 25.72
C HIS A 189 20.30 -23.04 26.99
N GLU A 190 20.12 -23.97 27.91
CA GLU A 190 19.39 -23.74 29.16
C GLU A 190 20.10 -22.68 30.02
N ALA A 191 21.43 -22.78 30.15
CA ALA A 191 22.23 -21.88 30.95
C ALA A 191 22.25 -20.44 30.39
N PHE A 192 22.49 -20.28 29.09
CA PHE A 192 22.54 -18.97 28.43
C PHE A 192 21.16 -18.34 28.34
N ARG A 193 20.10 -19.14 28.13
CA ARG A 193 18.72 -18.62 28.16
C ARG A 193 18.39 -18.10 29.55
N LYS A 194 18.78 -18.82 30.61
CA LYS A 194 18.60 -18.36 31.99
C LYS A 194 19.38 -17.06 32.24
N CYS A 195 20.65 -16.99 31.85
CA CYS A 195 21.48 -15.78 31.95
C CYS A 195 20.80 -14.57 31.29
N MET A 196 20.32 -14.73 30.06
CA MET A 196 19.61 -13.70 29.31
C MET A 196 18.33 -13.24 30.02
N VAL A 197 17.50 -14.18 30.51
CA VAL A 197 16.25 -13.81 31.22
C VAL A 197 16.55 -13.09 32.52
N ASP A 198 17.44 -13.63 33.35
CA ASP A 198 17.78 -13.07 34.65
C ASP A 198 18.39 -11.66 34.51
N THR A 199 19.15 -11.42 33.44
CA THR A 199 19.82 -10.12 33.19
C THR A 199 18.88 -9.09 32.56
N LEU A 200 18.06 -9.48 31.57
CA LEU A 200 17.39 -8.53 30.66
C LEU A 200 15.87 -8.53 30.74
N LEU A 201 15.26 -9.52 31.39
CA LEU A 201 13.81 -9.70 31.46
C LEU A 201 13.33 -9.76 32.92
N GLY A 202 13.83 -8.82 33.73
CA GLY A 202 13.50 -8.68 35.15
C GLY A 202 12.66 -7.42 35.46
N GLU A 203 12.62 -7.05 36.73
CA GLU A 203 11.84 -5.91 37.23
C GLU A 203 12.24 -4.58 36.56
N ALA A 204 13.54 -4.37 36.31
CA ALA A 204 14.04 -3.14 35.69
C ALA A 204 13.52 -2.95 34.26
N SER A 205 13.47 -4.01 33.45
CA SER A 205 12.87 -3.94 32.11
C SER A 205 11.36 -3.75 32.18
N VAL A 206 10.68 -4.42 33.11
CA VAL A 206 9.22 -4.24 33.29
C VAL A 206 8.86 -2.81 33.67
N ALA A 207 9.65 -2.18 34.55
CA ALA A 207 9.47 -0.78 34.91
C ALA A 207 9.61 0.16 33.70
N ARG A 208 10.59 -0.11 32.83
CA ARG A 208 10.81 0.67 31.60
C ARG A 208 9.74 0.47 30.54
N GLU A 209 8.96 -0.62 30.53
CA GLU A 209 7.88 -0.84 29.54
C GLU A 209 6.82 0.27 29.53
N SER A 210 6.68 1.02 30.62
CA SER A 210 5.61 2.00 30.81
C SER A 210 6.09 3.31 31.41
N ASP A 211 7.40 3.55 31.43
CA ASP A 211 7.95 4.82 31.88
C ASP A 211 7.68 5.97 30.88
N ALA A 212 8.08 7.17 31.25
CA ALA A 212 7.85 8.37 30.44
C ALA A 212 8.49 8.28 29.04
N ILE A 213 9.64 7.62 28.91
CA ILE A 213 10.34 7.48 27.61
C ILE A 213 9.57 6.51 26.73
N SER A 214 9.15 5.37 27.28
CA SER A 214 8.33 4.38 26.56
C SER A 214 6.97 4.95 26.14
N GLN A 215 6.30 5.71 27.00
CA GLN A 215 5.05 6.41 26.66
C GLN A 215 5.26 7.40 25.51
N GLN A 216 6.29 8.26 25.61
CA GLN A 216 6.63 9.21 24.56
C GLN A 216 6.92 8.52 23.21
N LEU A 217 7.62 7.37 23.23
CA LEU A 217 7.88 6.59 22.02
C LEU A 217 6.60 6.02 21.40
N MET A 218 5.65 5.55 22.21
CA MET A 218 4.37 5.04 21.73
C MET A 218 3.52 6.16 21.13
N GLU A 219 3.43 7.31 21.81
CA GLU A 219 2.74 8.51 21.32
C GLU A 219 3.33 9.00 20.00
N GLN A 220 4.66 9.12 19.90
CA GLN A 220 5.32 9.53 18.67
C GLN A 220 5.05 8.55 17.52
N CYS A 221 5.06 7.24 17.80
CA CYS A 221 4.74 6.22 16.81
C CYS A 221 3.28 6.34 16.34
N ALA A 222 2.34 6.60 17.25
CA ALA A 222 0.94 6.83 16.91
C ALA A 222 0.76 8.10 16.05
N GLU A 223 1.43 9.20 16.38
CA GLU A 223 1.45 10.40 15.54
C GLU A 223 2.06 10.15 14.16
N ASP A 224 3.15 9.40 14.09
CA ASP A 224 3.81 9.03 12.84
C ASP A 224 2.91 8.16 11.96
N PHE A 225 2.09 7.29 12.55
CA PHE A 225 1.08 6.51 11.83
C PHE A 225 0.09 7.43 11.11
N MET A 226 -0.36 8.50 11.75
CA MET A 226 -1.27 9.48 11.15
C MET A 226 -0.68 10.24 9.96
N LYS A 227 0.65 10.29 9.84
CA LYS A 227 1.34 10.99 8.74
C LYS A 227 1.40 10.15 7.44
N GLN A 228 0.96 8.89 7.45
CA GLN A 228 1.00 8.02 6.27
C GLN A 228 0.33 8.63 5.03
N ASP A 229 -0.84 9.25 5.21
CA ASP A 229 -1.59 9.88 4.10
C ASP A 229 -0.84 11.07 3.47
N ALA A 230 0.18 11.61 4.15
CA ALA A 230 1.06 12.66 3.65
C ALA A 230 2.34 12.13 2.98
N GLY A 231 2.44 10.83 2.70
CA GLY A 231 3.59 10.19 2.04
C GLY A 231 4.75 9.84 2.99
N PHE A 232 4.51 9.84 4.30
CA PHE A 232 5.49 9.41 5.30
C PHE A 232 5.64 7.87 5.30
N ASP A 233 6.87 7.37 5.19
CA ASP A 233 7.16 5.93 5.28
C ASP A 233 7.17 5.44 6.73
N PHE A 234 5.97 5.21 7.26
CA PHE A 234 5.78 4.70 8.62
C PHE A 234 6.37 3.29 8.84
N TYR A 235 6.42 2.43 7.82
CA TYR A 235 6.78 1.02 8.04
C TYR A 235 8.28 0.75 7.99
N TYR A 236 9.01 1.50 7.16
CA TYR A 236 10.43 1.26 6.90
C TYR A 236 11.33 2.47 7.19
N GLY A 237 10.76 3.63 7.53
CA GLY A 237 11.50 4.83 7.90
C GLY A 237 12.45 4.61 9.08
N ALA A 238 13.67 5.17 8.99
CA ALA A 238 14.68 5.10 10.05
C ALA A 238 14.46 6.16 11.15
N ASP A 239 13.90 7.31 10.77
CA ASP A 239 13.80 8.49 11.63
C ASP A 239 12.43 8.62 12.35
N GLY A 240 11.53 7.67 12.13
CA GLY A 240 10.21 7.60 12.77
C GLY A 240 9.42 6.36 12.34
N GLY A 241 8.23 6.19 12.89
CA GLY A 241 7.35 5.05 12.60
C GLY A 241 7.82 3.71 13.15
N ASN A 242 7.27 2.62 12.61
CA ASN A 242 7.36 1.24 13.10
C ASN A 242 8.79 0.72 13.30
N GLN A 243 9.67 0.88 12.30
CA GLN A 243 11.07 0.43 12.39
C GLN A 243 11.85 1.21 13.46
N SER A 244 11.73 2.53 13.47
CA SER A 244 12.39 3.40 14.45
C SER A 244 11.88 3.12 15.87
N PHE A 245 10.56 2.95 16.03
CA PHE A 245 9.92 2.65 17.31
C PHE A 245 10.47 1.37 17.93
N TRP A 246 10.39 0.22 17.26
CA TRP A 246 10.85 -1.05 17.84
C TRP A 246 12.35 -1.08 18.09
N THR A 247 13.12 -0.35 17.28
CA THR A 247 14.56 -0.16 17.54
C THR A 247 14.75 0.61 18.85
N LYS A 248 14.19 1.81 18.99
CA LYS A 248 14.34 2.61 20.22
C LYS A 248 13.76 1.90 21.45
N TYR A 249 12.52 1.44 21.34
CA TYR A 249 11.76 0.88 22.44
C TYR A 249 12.42 -0.37 23.04
N LEU A 250 12.80 -1.36 22.23
CA LEU A 250 13.43 -2.58 22.76
C LEU A 250 14.80 -2.29 23.39
N HIS A 251 15.55 -1.35 22.82
CA HIS A 251 16.88 -0.98 23.33
C HIS A 251 16.80 -0.22 24.65
N HIS A 252 15.82 0.66 24.77
CA HIS A 252 15.51 1.33 26.02
C HIS A 252 15.02 0.32 27.09
N VAL A 253 14.00 -0.47 26.77
CA VAL A 253 13.36 -1.38 27.73
C VAL A 253 14.33 -2.47 28.21
N LEU A 254 15.02 -3.16 27.32
CA LEU A 254 15.85 -4.31 27.70
C LEU A 254 17.19 -3.87 28.31
N PHE A 255 17.84 -2.85 27.73
CA PHE A 255 19.21 -2.48 28.10
C PHE A 255 19.29 -1.22 28.97
N GLY A 256 18.23 -0.40 29.01
CA GLY A 256 18.25 0.90 29.69
C GLY A 256 19.05 1.96 28.92
N LEU A 257 19.22 1.79 27.60
CA LEU A 257 19.98 2.74 26.78
C LEU A 257 19.24 4.10 26.67
N ASP A 258 20.02 5.17 26.62
CA ASP A 258 19.51 6.51 26.29
C ASP A 258 19.29 6.63 24.79
N ILE A 259 18.02 6.55 24.38
CA ILE A 259 17.62 6.60 22.97
C ILE A 259 17.51 8.02 22.41
N GLN A 260 17.78 9.04 23.24
CA GLN A 260 17.91 10.43 22.80
C GLN A 260 19.36 10.77 22.42
N ASP A 261 20.33 9.97 22.87
CA ASP A 261 21.73 10.11 22.49
C ASP A 261 21.92 9.77 20.99
N LYS A 262 22.49 10.73 20.25
CA LYS A 262 22.71 10.61 18.81
C LYS A 262 23.77 9.57 18.45
N GLU A 263 24.79 9.39 19.28
CA GLU A 263 25.83 8.39 19.06
C GLU A 263 25.27 6.98 19.27
N VAL A 264 24.51 6.79 20.36
CA VAL A 264 23.76 5.53 20.62
C VAL A 264 22.87 5.20 19.42
N MET A 265 22.03 6.14 18.98
CA MET A 265 21.14 5.90 17.85
C MET A 265 21.86 5.69 16.52
N SER A 266 23.02 6.33 16.31
CA SER A 266 23.85 6.10 15.12
C SER A 266 24.37 4.67 15.06
N ILE A 267 24.88 4.14 16.18
CA ILE A 267 25.37 2.76 16.29
C ILE A 267 24.22 1.77 16.02
N LEU A 268 23.06 1.98 16.65
CA LEU A 268 21.90 1.11 16.47
C LEU A 268 21.38 1.12 15.03
N ASN A 269 21.15 2.30 14.46
CA ASN A 269 20.61 2.43 13.10
C ASN A 269 21.54 1.84 12.04
N ALA A 270 22.85 1.85 12.26
CA ALA A 270 23.81 1.26 11.32
C ALA A 270 23.64 -0.26 11.16
N PHE A 271 23.08 -0.97 12.15
CA PHE A 271 22.91 -2.42 12.14
C PHE A 271 21.45 -2.88 12.07
N TYR A 272 20.54 -2.17 12.76
CA TYR A 272 19.14 -2.55 12.89
C TYR A 272 18.26 -2.11 11.72
N THR A 273 18.72 -1.16 10.91
CA THR A 273 17.98 -0.65 9.73
C THR A 273 18.40 -1.39 8.45
N GLY A 274 17.45 -1.58 7.53
CA GLY A 274 17.67 -2.24 6.23
C GLY A 274 17.74 -3.76 6.30
N GLN A 275 18.32 -4.41 5.28
CA GLN A 275 18.36 -5.88 5.17
C GLN A 275 19.74 -6.51 5.45
N LEU A 276 20.82 -5.72 5.35
CA LEU A 276 22.19 -6.25 5.44
C LEU A 276 22.50 -6.90 6.78
N GLY A 277 21.95 -6.38 7.88
CA GLY A 277 22.09 -6.97 9.22
C GLY A 277 21.51 -8.39 9.32
N LEU A 278 20.44 -8.70 8.58
CA LEU A 278 19.87 -10.05 8.52
C LEU A 278 20.70 -10.95 7.60
N MET A 279 21.08 -10.43 6.43
CA MET A 279 21.85 -11.18 5.42
C MET A 279 23.21 -11.65 5.93
N HIS A 280 23.79 -10.97 6.92
CA HIS A 280 25.02 -11.39 7.59
C HIS A 280 24.98 -12.83 8.13
N TYR A 281 23.82 -13.27 8.63
CA TYR A 281 23.67 -14.56 9.31
C TYR A 281 23.30 -15.71 8.37
N LEU A 282 22.71 -15.42 7.20
CA LEU A 282 22.14 -16.42 6.31
C LEU A 282 23.19 -16.97 5.34
N ASP A 283 23.23 -18.29 5.15
CA ASP A 283 24.10 -18.92 4.14
C ASP A 283 23.38 -18.92 2.77
N PRO A 284 24.02 -18.51 1.65
CA PRO A 284 25.41 -18.05 1.48
C PRO A 284 25.61 -16.53 1.59
N MET A 285 24.55 -15.76 1.87
CA MET A 285 24.58 -14.29 1.87
C MET A 285 25.61 -13.70 2.86
N GLY A 286 25.82 -14.36 4.00
CA GLY A 286 26.74 -13.93 5.04
C GLY A 286 28.19 -13.85 4.60
N HIS A 287 28.58 -14.64 3.58
CA HIS A 287 29.90 -14.57 2.96
C HIS A 287 30.13 -13.26 2.21
N PHE A 288 29.06 -12.62 1.70
CA PHE A 288 29.14 -11.40 0.90
C PHE A 288 28.83 -10.13 1.70
N PHE A 289 28.05 -10.25 2.78
CA PHE A 289 27.52 -9.10 3.53
C PHE A 289 27.94 -9.11 5.01
N SER A 290 29.25 -9.12 5.27
CA SER A 290 29.83 -9.05 6.62
C SER A 290 29.38 -7.80 7.39
N GLN A 291 28.91 -7.97 8.63
CA GLN A 291 28.53 -6.87 9.54
C GLN A 291 29.31 -6.91 10.88
N HIS A 292 30.42 -7.66 10.95
CA HIS A 292 31.17 -7.91 12.19
C HIS A 292 31.52 -6.63 12.97
N GLU A 293 32.00 -5.57 12.30
CA GLU A 293 32.36 -4.31 12.97
C GLU A 293 31.15 -3.63 13.64
N LYS A 294 30.00 -3.62 12.94
CA LYS A 294 28.78 -3.01 13.47
C LYS A 294 28.23 -3.82 14.64
N ILE A 295 28.27 -5.15 14.53
CA ILE A 295 27.88 -6.08 15.61
C ILE A 295 28.76 -5.87 16.84
N ALA A 296 30.08 -5.74 16.67
CA ALA A 296 31.01 -5.48 17.77
C ALA A 296 30.65 -4.19 18.51
N LYS A 297 30.41 -3.09 17.79
CA LYS A 297 29.98 -1.79 18.35
C LYS A 297 28.66 -1.89 19.12
N VAL A 298 27.67 -2.61 18.58
CA VAL A 298 26.39 -2.85 19.28
C VAL A 298 26.61 -3.68 20.54
N ALA A 299 27.46 -4.72 20.48
CA ALA A 299 27.77 -5.53 21.65
C ALA A 299 28.54 -4.73 22.73
N ASP A 300 29.47 -3.85 22.36
CA ASP A 300 30.14 -2.93 23.30
C ASP A 300 29.12 -2.00 24.00
N LEU A 301 28.17 -1.47 23.22
CA LEU A 301 27.08 -0.65 23.74
C LEU A 301 26.18 -1.41 24.72
N TYR A 302 25.90 -2.69 24.44
CA TYR A 302 25.09 -3.52 25.35
C TYR A 302 25.84 -3.87 26.63
N GLU A 303 27.10 -4.27 26.52
CA GLU A 303 27.94 -4.63 27.66
C GLU A 303 28.13 -3.47 28.65
N THR A 304 28.16 -2.23 28.14
CA THR A 304 28.27 -1.01 28.95
C THR A 304 26.92 -0.42 29.38
N SER A 305 25.80 -1.07 29.02
CA SER A 305 24.47 -0.56 29.30
C SER A 305 24.06 -0.72 30.78
N PRO A 306 23.10 0.08 31.28
CA PRO A 306 22.61 -0.05 32.65
C PRO A 306 22.15 -1.46 33.05
N ALA A 307 21.59 -2.23 32.11
CA ALA A 307 21.16 -3.61 32.39
C ALA A 307 22.31 -4.57 32.73
N PHE A 308 23.55 -4.25 32.31
CA PHE A 308 24.74 -5.07 32.59
C PHE A 308 25.57 -4.55 33.77
N SER A 309 25.18 -3.44 34.40
CA SER A 309 25.94 -2.79 35.48
C SER A 309 26.28 -3.70 36.67
N ASN A 310 25.41 -4.67 36.96
CA ASN A 310 25.59 -5.66 38.03
C ASN A 310 25.73 -7.08 37.48
N PHE A 311 26.24 -7.24 36.25
CA PHE A 311 26.40 -8.56 35.65
C PHE A 311 27.45 -9.38 36.39
N GLU A 312 27.09 -10.59 36.77
CA GLU A 312 27.99 -11.53 37.45
C GLU A 312 28.16 -12.81 36.61
N VAL A 313 29.40 -13.25 36.46
CA VAL A 313 29.71 -14.54 35.82
C VAL A 313 29.39 -15.65 36.82
N LYS A 314 28.33 -16.43 36.55
CA LYS A 314 27.87 -17.52 37.41
C LYS A 314 28.04 -18.88 36.75
N THR A 315 28.30 -19.90 37.57
CA THR A 315 28.41 -21.30 37.12
C THR A 315 27.09 -21.85 36.55
N GLU A 316 25.94 -21.41 37.08
CA GLU A 316 24.63 -21.76 36.55
C GLU A 316 24.36 -21.18 35.15
N TYR A 317 25.07 -20.12 34.76
CA TYR A 317 25.07 -19.56 33.40
C TYR A 317 26.14 -20.19 32.51
N ASN A 318 26.72 -21.31 32.94
CA ASN A 318 27.89 -21.94 32.33
C ASN A 318 29.04 -20.94 32.09
N ASN A 319 29.27 -20.07 33.07
CA ASN A 319 30.28 -19.03 33.07
C ASN A 319 30.18 -18.10 31.84
N MET A 320 28.96 -17.77 31.40
CA MET A 320 28.74 -16.78 30.34
C MET A 320 29.28 -15.41 30.78
N THR A 321 30.04 -14.75 29.91
CA THR A 321 30.55 -13.40 30.16
C THR A 321 29.54 -12.33 29.73
N ALA A 322 29.73 -11.10 30.22
CA ALA A 322 28.93 -9.95 29.81
C ALA A 322 29.02 -9.74 28.29
N LYS A 323 30.24 -9.78 27.75
CA LYS A 323 30.51 -9.69 26.31
C LYS A 323 29.80 -10.77 25.48
N GLU A 324 29.80 -12.01 25.95
CA GLU A 324 29.13 -13.11 25.26
C GLU A 324 27.62 -12.94 25.23
N LEU A 325 27.02 -12.52 26.35
CA LEU A 325 25.59 -12.22 26.38
C LEU A 325 25.28 -11.02 25.48
N ALA A 326 26.11 -9.97 25.47
CA ALA A 326 25.96 -8.82 24.60
C ALA A 326 26.03 -9.20 23.10
N LEU A 327 26.99 -10.05 22.72
CA LEU A 327 27.11 -10.59 21.35
C LEU A 327 25.89 -11.43 20.97
N LEU A 328 25.45 -12.35 21.83
CA LEU A 328 24.21 -13.11 21.65
C LEU A 328 23.03 -12.15 21.41
N MET A 329 22.89 -11.15 22.27
CA MET A 329 21.76 -10.23 22.21
C MET A 329 21.76 -9.36 20.97
N SER A 330 22.92 -8.95 20.46
CA SER A 330 22.99 -8.21 19.19
C SER A 330 22.29 -8.97 18.06
N SER A 331 22.51 -10.29 17.98
CA SER A 331 21.88 -11.18 17.01
C SER A 331 20.40 -11.41 17.31
N ILE A 332 20.04 -11.71 18.56
CA ILE A 332 18.66 -12.01 18.95
C ILE A 332 17.74 -10.81 18.75
N ILE A 333 18.16 -9.61 19.16
CA ILE A 333 17.37 -8.39 18.96
C ILE A 333 17.22 -8.12 17.46
N ARG A 334 18.22 -8.44 16.62
CA ARG A 334 18.16 -8.13 15.20
C ARG A 334 17.25 -9.07 14.42
N ILE A 335 17.42 -10.37 14.65
CA ILE A 335 16.76 -11.45 13.94
C ILE A 335 15.32 -11.63 14.43
N ALA A 336 15.11 -11.59 15.75
CA ALA A 336 13.82 -11.91 16.36
C ALA A 336 13.14 -10.69 16.99
N GLY A 337 13.86 -9.90 17.78
CA GLY A 337 13.29 -8.77 18.53
C GLY A 337 12.64 -7.70 17.64
N VAL A 338 13.47 -6.94 16.91
CA VAL A 338 13.02 -5.83 16.05
C VAL A 338 12.25 -6.37 14.84
N GLN A 339 12.79 -7.36 14.14
CA GLN A 339 12.18 -7.89 12.92
C GLN A 339 10.79 -8.50 13.18
N GLY A 340 10.65 -9.33 14.22
CA GLY A 340 9.37 -9.96 14.56
C GLY A 340 8.32 -8.94 15.00
N SER A 341 8.70 -8.01 15.88
CA SER A 341 7.77 -7.00 16.42
C SER A 341 7.30 -6.01 15.35
N ARG A 342 8.22 -5.58 14.46
CA ARG A 342 7.90 -4.74 13.30
C ARG A 342 6.93 -5.42 12.35
N MET A 343 7.15 -6.70 12.04
CA MET A 343 6.24 -7.46 11.17
C MET A 343 4.87 -7.64 11.82
N LEU A 344 4.82 -7.93 13.13
CA LEU A 344 3.54 -8.04 13.84
C LEU A 344 2.76 -6.72 13.81
N THR A 345 3.44 -5.59 14.04
CA THR A 345 2.84 -4.25 13.91
C THR A 345 2.32 -4.03 12.50
N TRP A 346 3.13 -4.35 11.48
CA TRP A 346 2.71 -4.22 10.08
C TRP A 346 1.47 -5.06 9.75
N PHE A 347 1.39 -6.31 10.22
CA PHE A 347 0.22 -7.15 10.01
C PHE A 347 -1.03 -6.60 10.71
N CYS A 348 -0.89 -6.02 11.90
CA CYS A 348 -2.00 -5.43 12.63
C CYS A 348 -2.48 -4.12 11.99
N THR A 349 -1.60 -3.30 11.42
CA THR A 349 -1.94 -1.90 11.08
C THR A 349 -2.00 -1.57 9.59
N SER A 350 -1.54 -2.45 8.69
CA SER A 350 -1.42 -2.10 7.25
C SER A 350 -2.65 -2.39 6.42
N GLY A 351 -3.50 -3.32 6.85
CA GLY A 351 -4.60 -3.86 6.04
C GLY A 351 -4.15 -4.67 4.82
N VAL A 352 -2.85 -4.96 4.69
CA VAL A 352 -2.31 -5.77 3.60
C VAL A 352 -2.66 -7.23 3.81
N LYS A 353 -3.16 -7.87 2.76
CA LYS A 353 -3.35 -9.32 2.70
C LYS A 353 -2.00 -10.02 2.57
N TYR A 354 -1.67 -10.88 3.52
CA TYR A 354 -0.40 -11.59 3.57
C TYR A 354 -0.58 -12.96 4.21
N GLY A 355 0.17 -13.97 3.79
CA GLY A 355 0.12 -15.30 4.41
C GLY A 355 -1.28 -15.91 4.37
N ASN A 356 -1.80 -16.38 5.51
CA ASN A 356 -3.19 -16.86 5.59
C ASN A 356 -4.18 -15.74 5.94
N LEU A 357 -3.72 -14.52 6.27
CA LEU A 357 -4.58 -13.36 6.47
C LEU A 357 -4.97 -12.75 5.13
N GLN A 358 -6.18 -13.06 4.66
CA GLN A 358 -6.69 -12.67 3.33
C GLN A 358 -7.73 -11.55 3.38
N ILE A 359 -7.82 -10.85 4.51
CA ILE A 359 -8.70 -9.68 4.73
C ILE A 359 -7.89 -8.46 5.21
N ASP A 360 -8.50 -7.29 5.14
CA ASP A 360 -8.01 -6.11 5.85
C ASP A 360 -8.44 -6.21 7.32
N ALA A 361 -7.51 -6.57 8.20
CA ALA A 361 -7.76 -6.70 9.64
C ALA A 361 -8.11 -5.37 10.33
N ARG A 362 -8.02 -4.23 9.64
CA ARG A 362 -8.45 -2.93 10.20
C ARG A 362 -9.97 -2.77 10.17
N THR A 363 -10.67 -3.58 9.39
CA THR A 363 -12.13 -3.55 9.30
C THR A 363 -12.83 -3.88 10.62
N VAL A 364 -12.14 -4.52 11.57
CA VAL A 364 -12.68 -4.80 12.91
C VAL A 364 -12.34 -3.73 13.93
N TRP A 365 -11.51 -2.73 13.58
CA TRP A 365 -11.03 -1.73 14.53
C TRP A 365 -12.15 -0.93 15.18
N ASP A 366 -13.19 -0.58 14.41
CA ASP A 366 -14.35 0.17 14.90
C ASP A 366 -15.19 -0.62 15.92
N SER A 367 -15.02 -1.94 16.00
CA SER A 367 -15.74 -2.83 16.93
C SER A 367 -14.92 -3.27 18.14
N LEU A 368 -13.62 -2.95 18.19
CA LEU A 368 -12.77 -3.31 19.33
C LEU A 368 -13.04 -2.37 20.51
N ASP A 369 -13.25 -2.92 21.70
CA ASP A 369 -13.16 -2.18 22.95
C ASP A 369 -11.69 -1.97 23.30
N LEU A 370 -11.20 -0.74 23.09
CA LEU A 370 -9.81 -0.39 23.34
C LEU A 370 -9.47 -0.38 24.83
N GLU A 371 -10.46 -0.30 25.73
CA GLU A 371 -10.25 -0.40 27.17
C GLU A 371 -10.13 -1.86 27.64
N ASP A 372 -10.60 -2.83 26.84
CA ASP A 372 -10.39 -4.26 27.07
C ASP A 372 -9.05 -4.71 26.46
N GLU A 373 -7.98 -4.64 27.26
CA GLU A 373 -6.65 -5.15 26.88
C GLU A 373 -6.71 -6.61 26.38
N ASP A 374 -7.64 -7.41 26.91
CA ASP A 374 -7.79 -8.81 26.52
C ASP A 374 -8.36 -8.95 25.10
N GLU A 375 -9.31 -8.09 24.72
CA GLU A 375 -9.85 -8.05 23.37
C GLU A 375 -8.80 -7.61 22.36
N VAL A 376 -8.02 -6.57 22.67
CA VAL A 376 -6.90 -6.13 21.82
C VAL A 376 -5.84 -7.23 21.69
N LEU A 377 -5.54 -7.95 22.78
CA LEU A 377 -4.64 -9.11 22.74
C LEU A 377 -5.19 -10.23 21.85
N ARG A 378 -6.48 -10.56 21.99
CA ARG A 378 -7.16 -11.55 21.13
C ARG A 378 -7.09 -11.14 19.65
N TYR A 379 -7.27 -9.86 19.34
CA TYR A 379 -7.07 -9.32 18.00
C TYR A 379 -5.65 -9.57 17.48
N ILE A 380 -4.62 -9.22 18.26
CA ILE A 380 -3.21 -9.43 17.90
C ILE A 380 -2.92 -10.93 17.67
N LEU A 381 -3.44 -11.80 18.54
CA LEU A 381 -3.22 -13.24 18.44
C LEU A 381 -3.90 -13.84 17.21
N GLU A 382 -5.10 -13.39 16.83
CA GLU A 382 -5.77 -13.87 15.61
C GLU A 382 -5.04 -13.40 14.36
N VAL A 383 -4.56 -12.14 14.33
CA VAL A 383 -3.67 -11.66 13.27
C VAL A 383 -2.41 -12.54 13.18
N ALA A 384 -1.76 -12.80 14.32
CA ALA A 384 -0.56 -13.64 14.37
C ALA A 384 -0.84 -15.13 14.10
N ARG A 385 -2.07 -15.61 14.26
CA ARG A 385 -2.47 -16.98 13.92
C ARG A 385 -2.46 -17.16 12.41
N LEU A 386 -3.12 -16.23 11.70
CA LEU A 386 -3.23 -16.24 10.24
C LEU A 386 -1.94 -15.78 9.54
N SER A 387 -1.22 -14.83 10.14
CA SER A 387 0.02 -14.27 9.62
C SER A 387 1.06 -14.10 10.71
N PRO A 388 1.72 -15.20 11.13
CA PRO A 388 2.74 -15.14 12.15
C PRO A 388 4.02 -14.46 11.62
N PRO A 389 4.67 -13.58 12.40
CA PRO A 389 6.00 -13.06 12.07
C PRO A 389 7.07 -14.15 11.93
N VAL A 390 6.92 -15.25 12.67
CA VAL A 390 7.79 -16.43 12.57
C VAL A 390 6.92 -17.62 12.17
N THR A 391 7.10 -18.08 10.96
CA THR A 391 6.27 -19.11 10.31
C THR A 391 6.69 -20.52 10.68
N VAL A 392 7.98 -20.73 10.90
CA VAL A 392 8.59 -22.04 11.08
C VAL A 392 9.76 -21.99 12.06
N SER A 393 9.90 -23.06 12.82
CA SER A 393 11.04 -23.35 13.70
C SER A 393 11.67 -24.66 13.21
N HIS A 394 12.83 -25.06 13.73
CA HIS A 394 13.53 -26.25 13.25
C HIS A 394 13.94 -27.18 14.38
N HIS A 395 14.10 -28.45 14.07
CA HIS A 395 14.62 -29.45 14.98
C HIS A 395 15.40 -30.52 14.21
N VAL A 396 16.36 -31.15 14.87
CA VAL A 396 17.05 -32.34 14.35
C VAL A 396 16.55 -33.56 15.12
N ALA A 397 15.94 -34.49 14.40
CA ALA A 397 15.36 -35.69 15.01
C ALA A 397 16.41 -36.48 15.81
N THR A 398 16.15 -36.66 17.11
CA THR A 398 17.06 -37.39 18.01
C THR A 398 16.95 -38.90 17.87
N GLU A 399 15.85 -39.37 17.29
CA GLU A 399 15.53 -40.77 17.02
C GLU A 399 14.91 -40.91 15.62
N PRO A 400 14.95 -42.09 14.99
CA PRO A 400 14.21 -42.35 13.76
C PRO A 400 12.71 -42.15 13.95
N PHE A 401 12.01 -41.69 12.91
CA PHE A 401 10.57 -41.48 12.96
C PHE A 401 9.90 -41.81 11.62
N SER A 402 8.59 -41.94 11.64
CA SER A 402 7.77 -42.10 10.43
C SER A 402 6.62 -41.10 10.44
N CYS A 403 6.23 -40.64 9.27
CA CYS A 403 5.04 -39.82 9.08
C CYS A 403 4.34 -40.19 7.77
N GLU A 404 3.06 -39.84 7.66
CA GLU A 404 2.32 -39.95 6.42
C GLU A 404 2.55 -38.71 5.56
N ILE A 405 2.96 -38.89 4.31
CA ILE A 405 3.09 -37.85 3.29
C ILE A 405 2.33 -38.35 2.06
N ALA A 406 1.42 -37.55 1.51
CA ALA A 406 0.61 -37.93 0.34
C ALA A 406 -0.02 -39.34 0.45
N LYS A 407 -0.61 -39.67 1.61
CA LYS A 407 -1.27 -40.95 1.92
C LYS A 407 -0.36 -42.19 1.93
N ARG A 408 0.95 -41.99 2.10
CA ARG A 408 1.92 -43.08 2.24
C ARG A 408 2.81 -42.82 3.45
N THR A 409 3.11 -43.88 4.18
CA THR A 409 4.05 -43.80 5.31
C THR A 409 5.48 -43.82 4.81
N TYR A 410 6.26 -42.82 5.22
CA TYR A 410 7.69 -42.74 4.99
C TYR A 410 8.43 -42.74 6.33
N SER A 411 9.59 -43.40 6.35
CA SER A 411 10.48 -43.45 7.52
C SER A 411 11.74 -42.65 7.27
N PHE A 412 12.18 -41.93 8.29
CA PHE A 412 13.35 -41.07 8.28
C PHE A 412 14.31 -41.45 9.41
N PRO A 413 15.62 -41.45 9.16
CA PRO A 413 16.61 -41.80 10.18
C PRO A 413 16.78 -40.71 11.25
N LYS A 414 17.45 -41.09 12.35
CA LYS A 414 18.00 -40.12 13.31
C LYS A 414 18.90 -39.12 12.58
N GLY A 415 18.86 -37.86 13.00
CA GLY A 415 19.63 -36.78 12.40
C GLY A 415 18.94 -36.07 11.24
N THR A 416 17.76 -36.55 10.79
CA THR A 416 16.95 -35.84 9.80
C THR A 416 16.50 -34.48 10.34
N LYS A 417 16.65 -33.43 9.53
CA LYS A 417 16.11 -32.09 9.83
C LYS A 417 14.58 -32.11 9.70
N VAL A 418 13.90 -31.59 10.71
CA VAL A 418 12.44 -31.51 10.82
C VAL A 418 12.06 -30.05 10.98
N ALA A 419 11.16 -29.57 10.11
CA ALA A 419 10.55 -28.26 10.24
C ALA A 419 9.38 -28.35 11.21
N ILE A 420 9.24 -27.33 12.05
CA ILE A 420 8.11 -27.10 12.98
C ILE A 420 7.30 -25.92 12.43
N PRO A 421 6.40 -26.14 11.47
CA PRO A 421 5.66 -25.08 10.79
C PRO A 421 4.49 -24.56 11.65
N LEU A 422 4.79 -23.60 12.52
CA LEU A 422 3.82 -22.91 13.38
C LEU A 422 2.64 -22.36 12.55
N VAL A 423 2.93 -21.84 11.37
CA VAL A 423 1.92 -21.28 10.45
C VAL A 423 0.87 -22.31 10.00
N PHE A 424 1.23 -23.59 9.85
CA PHE A 424 0.29 -24.63 9.42
C PHE A 424 -0.49 -25.22 10.59
N ALA A 425 0.13 -25.37 11.76
CA ALA A 425 -0.58 -25.76 12.96
C ALA A 425 -1.66 -24.73 13.35
N ASN A 426 -1.41 -23.45 13.08
CA ASN A 426 -2.37 -22.36 13.26
C ASN A 426 -3.54 -22.37 12.26
N ILE A 427 -3.52 -23.25 11.25
CA ILE A 427 -4.62 -23.46 10.31
C ILE A 427 -5.07 -24.93 10.19
N ASP A 428 -4.77 -25.76 11.20
CA ASP A 428 -5.22 -27.14 11.25
C ASP A 428 -6.73 -27.21 11.59
N PRO A 429 -7.61 -27.65 10.66
CA PRO A 429 -9.06 -27.66 10.90
C PRO A 429 -9.47 -28.61 12.04
N ASN A 430 -8.63 -29.58 12.41
CA ASN A 430 -8.91 -30.47 13.54
C ASN A 430 -8.89 -29.75 14.90
N VAL A 431 -8.24 -28.59 14.98
CA VAL A 431 -8.15 -27.76 16.19
C VAL A 431 -8.95 -26.46 16.03
N TRP A 432 -8.92 -25.87 14.85
CA TRP A 432 -9.48 -24.53 14.61
C TRP A 432 -10.88 -24.53 13.99
N GLY A 433 -11.43 -25.68 13.63
CA GLY A 433 -12.77 -25.80 13.03
C GLY A 433 -12.80 -25.55 11.51
N GLU A 434 -14.00 -25.55 10.94
CA GLU A 434 -14.20 -25.34 9.50
C GLU A 434 -13.96 -23.87 9.08
N ASP A 435 -14.15 -22.91 10.00
CA ASP A 435 -13.95 -21.48 9.83
C ASP A 435 -12.47 -21.05 10.03
N VAL A 436 -11.53 -22.00 9.97
CA VAL A 436 -10.10 -21.77 10.25
C VAL A 436 -9.46 -20.66 9.40
N TRP A 437 -10.01 -20.40 8.21
CA TRP A 437 -9.56 -19.36 7.28
C TRP A 437 -10.20 -18.00 7.52
N GLU A 438 -11.26 -17.96 8.33
CA GLU A 438 -11.96 -16.73 8.66
C GLU A 438 -11.21 -15.99 9.78
N PHE A 439 -11.35 -14.67 9.82
CA PHE A 439 -10.82 -13.87 10.92
C PHE A 439 -11.85 -13.83 12.04
N ASN A 440 -11.51 -14.37 13.20
CA ASN A 440 -12.36 -14.33 14.38
C ASN A 440 -11.50 -14.23 15.65
N HIS A 441 -11.34 -13.02 16.18
CA HIS A 441 -10.56 -12.80 17.39
C HIS A 441 -11.26 -13.33 18.65
N ASN A 442 -12.55 -13.64 18.60
CA ASN A 442 -13.30 -14.24 19.71
C ASN A 442 -13.39 -15.77 19.60
N ARG A 443 -12.59 -16.40 18.74
CA ARG A 443 -12.63 -17.86 18.57
C ARG A 443 -12.21 -18.60 19.86
N PRO A 444 -12.93 -19.67 20.26
CA PRO A 444 -12.55 -20.47 21.42
C PRO A 444 -11.14 -21.07 21.28
N GLY A 445 -10.37 -21.08 22.36
CA GLY A 445 -9.04 -21.70 22.37
C GLY A 445 -7.94 -20.85 21.71
N LEU A 446 -8.21 -19.60 21.33
CA LEU A 446 -7.24 -18.76 20.59
C LEU A 446 -5.92 -18.61 21.32
N LYS A 447 -5.92 -18.48 22.65
CA LYS A 447 -4.69 -18.31 23.46
C LYS A 447 -4.02 -19.65 23.73
N GLU A 448 -4.82 -20.66 24.04
CA GLU A 448 -4.38 -21.98 24.48
C GLU A 448 -3.76 -22.76 23.32
N ASN A 449 -4.38 -22.67 22.12
CA ASN A 449 -3.99 -23.43 20.94
C ASN A 449 -3.02 -22.67 20.02
N HIS A 450 -2.77 -21.37 20.25
CA HIS A 450 -1.81 -20.60 19.46
C HIS A 450 -0.43 -21.25 19.50
N THR A 451 0.18 -21.48 18.34
CA THR A 451 1.53 -22.08 18.25
C THR A 451 2.64 -21.06 18.07
N GLY A 452 2.29 -19.78 17.90
CA GLY A 452 3.23 -18.68 17.79
C GLY A 452 4.16 -18.57 18.99
N PHE A 453 5.27 -17.85 18.82
CA PHE A 453 6.32 -17.72 19.84
C PHE A 453 6.96 -19.06 20.25
N ASN A 454 6.84 -20.10 19.40
CA ASN A 454 7.41 -21.44 19.61
C ASN A 454 6.95 -22.07 20.94
N SER A 455 5.64 -21.96 21.22
CA SER A 455 4.99 -22.43 22.44
C SER A 455 3.53 -22.80 22.15
N VAL A 456 2.94 -23.67 22.96
CA VAL A 456 1.48 -23.92 22.97
C VAL A 456 1.02 -23.87 24.41
N ASN A 457 -0.05 -23.12 24.69
CA ASN A 457 -0.56 -22.88 26.05
C ASN A 457 0.51 -22.34 27.04
N GLY A 458 1.46 -21.55 26.54
CA GLY A 458 2.58 -21.05 27.37
C GLY A 458 3.55 -22.15 27.83
N LEU A 459 3.54 -23.32 27.17
CA LEU A 459 4.43 -24.44 27.47
C LEU A 459 5.46 -24.62 26.37
N GLY A 460 6.71 -24.84 26.80
CA GLY A 460 7.80 -25.27 25.93
C GLY A 460 9.18 -24.79 26.44
N PRO A 461 10.22 -25.64 26.44
CA PRO A 461 11.57 -25.25 26.89
C PRO A 461 12.23 -24.17 26.01
N ARG A 462 11.60 -23.85 24.88
CA ARG A 462 12.06 -22.88 23.88
C ARG A 462 11.02 -21.82 23.53
N GLU A 463 10.08 -21.56 24.44
CA GLU A 463 9.19 -20.42 24.29
C GLU A 463 10.01 -19.13 24.14
N CYS A 464 9.58 -18.28 23.21
CA CYS A 464 10.18 -16.98 22.96
C CYS A 464 10.28 -16.19 24.27
N PRO A 465 11.48 -15.82 24.72
CA PRO A 465 11.66 -15.12 25.99
C PRO A 465 10.99 -13.74 25.99
N GLY A 466 10.85 -13.10 24.83
CA GLY A 466 10.22 -11.80 24.67
C GLY A 466 8.71 -11.82 24.46
N LYS A 467 8.03 -12.97 24.48
CA LYS A 467 6.59 -13.09 24.17
C LYS A 467 5.73 -12.15 25.01
N GLY A 468 5.90 -12.18 26.33
CA GLY A 468 5.13 -11.34 27.25
C GLY A 468 5.36 -9.84 27.02
N LEU A 469 6.64 -9.44 26.87
CA LEU A 469 7.04 -8.06 26.59
C LEU A 469 6.40 -7.56 25.29
N VAL A 470 6.55 -8.31 24.19
CA VAL A 470 6.06 -7.90 22.87
C VAL A 470 4.55 -7.82 22.84
N LEU A 471 3.82 -8.80 23.39
CA LEU A 471 2.35 -8.79 23.39
C LEU A 471 1.79 -7.63 24.21
N ARG A 472 2.31 -7.36 25.42
CA ARG A 472 1.89 -6.19 26.22
C ARG A 472 2.21 -4.87 25.51
N SER A 473 3.40 -4.76 24.94
CA SER A 473 3.83 -3.53 24.24
C SER A 473 3.01 -3.29 22.96
N MET A 474 2.66 -4.37 22.25
CA MET A 474 1.76 -4.32 21.09
C MET A 474 0.36 -3.85 21.46
N VAL A 475 -0.23 -4.36 22.55
CA VAL A 475 -1.55 -3.90 23.05
C VAL A 475 -1.53 -2.38 23.27
N ARG A 476 -0.55 -1.89 24.04
CA ARG A 476 -0.41 -0.44 24.34
C ARG A 476 -0.15 0.40 23.09
N LEU A 477 0.70 -0.09 22.18
CA LEU A 477 0.97 0.61 20.92
C LEU A 477 -0.28 0.71 20.06
N LEU A 478 -1.07 -0.37 19.92
CA LEU A 478 -2.32 -0.33 19.18
C LEU A 478 -3.32 0.59 19.86
N GLN A 479 -3.50 0.53 21.18
CA GLN A 479 -4.34 1.48 21.91
C GLN A 479 -3.93 2.93 21.60
N ALA A 480 -2.64 3.27 21.67
CA ALA A 480 -2.15 4.62 21.35
C ALA A 480 -2.45 5.05 19.90
N ILE A 481 -2.22 4.17 18.92
CA ILE A 481 -2.55 4.44 17.51
C ILE A 481 -4.04 4.71 17.34
N PHE A 482 -4.89 3.87 17.93
CA PHE A 482 -6.34 3.96 17.75
C PHE A 482 -6.91 5.18 18.48
N SER A 483 -6.48 5.45 19.70
CA SER A 483 -6.87 6.67 20.43
C SER A 483 -6.52 7.92 19.64
N THR A 484 -5.35 7.94 18.97
CA THR A 484 -4.93 9.06 18.12
C THR A 484 -5.81 9.18 16.86
N LEU A 485 -6.18 8.06 16.24
CA LEU A 485 -7.13 8.03 15.11
C LEU A 485 -8.49 8.59 15.52
N VAL A 486 -9.05 8.11 16.63
CA VAL A 486 -10.35 8.58 17.16
C VAL A 486 -10.29 10.06 17.53
N ALA A 487 -9.21 10.53 18.14
CA ALA A 487 -9.02 11.94 18.44
C ALA A 487 -8.96 12.81 17.17
N SER A 488 -8.27 12.35 16.13
CA SER A 488 -8.20 13.03 14.83
C SER A 488 -9.57 13.11 14.15
N LEU A 489 -10.32 12.01 14.12
CA LEU A 489 -11.68 11.97 13.57
C LEU A 489 -12.64 12.87 14.37
N THR A 490 -12.53 12.84 15.70
CA THR A 490 -13.32 13.69 16.59
C THR A 490 -12.99 15.17 16.37
N SER A 491 -11.71 15.51 16.18
CA SER A 491 -11.26 16.88 15.85
C SER A 491 -11.83 17.36 14.51
N HIS A 492 -11.83 16.51 13.48
CA HIS A 492 -12.47 16.83 12.19
C HIS A 492 -13.99 16.97 12.31
N ALA A 493 -14.66 16.09 13.05
CA ALA A 493 -16.09 16.18 13.32
C ALA A 493 -16.44 17.46 14.10
N ALA A 494 -15.62 17.83 15.09
CA ALA A 494 -15.74 19.07 15.84
C ALA A 494 -15.52 20.30 14.95
N PHE A 495 -14.54 20.26 14.04
CA PHE A 495 -14.33 21.30 13.04
C PHE A 495 -15.55 21.47 12.12
N LEU A 496 -16.12 20.37 11.62
CA LEU A 496 -17.35 20.42 10.81
C LEU A 496 -18.55 20.97 11.60
N ASN A 497 -18.68 20.58 12.87
CA ASN A 497 -19.73 21.10 13.75
C ASN A 497 -19.55 22.60 14.05
N LYS A 498 -18.30 23.05 14.26
CA LYS A 498 -17.94 24.46 14.44
C LYS A 498 -18.26 25.28 13.20
N SER A 499 -17.93 24.81 12.01
CA SER A 499 -18.32 25.45 10.74
C SER A 499 -19.86 25.53 10.62
N GLY A 500 -20.57 24.50 11.08
CA GLY A 500 -22.04 24.51 11.17
C GLY A 500 -22.60 25.53 12.17
N GLU A 501 -21.86 25.84 13.23
CA GLU A 501 -22.20 26.82 14.27
C GLU A 501 -21.86 28.26 13.86
N GLU A 502 -20.73 28.47 13.21
CA GLU A 502 -20.35 29.74 12.56
C GLU A 502 -21.43 30.15 11.55
N ARG A 503 -21.90 29.22 10.72
CA ARG A 503 -23.05 29.42 9.83
C ARG A 503 -24.31 29.89 10.56
N ARG A 504 -24.69 29.22 11.66
CA ARG A 504 -25.86 29.62 12.47
C ARG A 504 -25.67 31.03 13.05
N ASN A 505 -24.45 31.37 13.43
CA ASN A 505 -24.11 32.70 13.93
C ASN A 505 -24.17 33.78 12.84
N GLU A 506 -23.68 33.52 11.64
CA GLU A 506 -23.75 34.45 10.50
C GLU A 506 -25.21 34.74 10.10
N PHE A 507 -26.06 33.71 9.94
CA PHE A 507 -27.49 33.91 9.66
C PHE A 507 -28.24 34.56 10.83
N ARG A 508 -27.79 34.37 12.08
CA ARG A 508 -28.31 35.09 13.24
C ARG A 508 -27.91 36.57 13.21
N LEU A 509 -26.69 36.90 12.82
CA LEU A 509 -26.21 38.27 12.67
C LEU A 509 -26.93 38.97 11.51
N LEU A 510 -27.12 38.29 10.38
CA LEU A 510 -27.90 38.77 9.24
C LEU A 510 -29.33 39.13 9.65
N ARG A 511 -30.03 38.24 10.36
CA ARG A 511 -31.39 38.52 10.88
C ARG A 511 -31.42 39.76 11.78
N LYS A 512 -30.43 39.91 12.67
CA LYS A 512 -30.30 41.10 13.52
C LYS A 512 -30.00 42.36 12.72
N PHE A 513 -29.19 42.28 11.67
CA PHE A 513 -28.86 43.39 10.79
C PHE A 513 -30.11 43.86 10.02
N LEU A 514 -30.82 42.95 9.35
CA LEU A 514 -32.04 43.28 8.59
C LEU A 514 -33.12 43.92 9.48
N ALA A 515 -33.31 43.37 10.70
CA ALA A 515 -34.26 43.92 11.66
C ALA A 515 -33.87 45.33 12.15
N ARG A 516 -32.57 45.59 12.41
CA ARG A 516 -32.08 46.91 12.84
C ARG A 516 -32.16 47.95 11.73
N SER A 517 -31.96 47.54 10.49
CA SER A 517 -32.03 48.40 9.31
C SER A 517 -33.47 48.67 8.84
N GLN A 518 -34.48 48.18 9.57
CA GLN A 518 -35.90 48.34 9.23
C GLN A 518 -36.23 47.87 7.80
N VAL A 519 -35.57 46.80 7.35
CA VAL A 519 -35.90 46.18 6.06
C VAL A 519 -37.29 45.56 6.18
N ASP A 520 -38.14 45.83 5.18
CA ASP A 520 -39.48 45.26 5.07
C ASP A 520 -39.45 43.73 5.25
N GLU A 521 -40.45 43.17 5.93
CA GLU A 521 -40.47 41.76 6.35
C GLU A 521 -40.47 40.81 5.15
N GLU A 522 -41.16 41.17 4.07
CA GLU A 522 -41.20 40.39 2.84
C GLU A 522 -39.82 40.37 2.16
N LEU A 523 -39.17 41.54 2.07
CA LEU A 523 -37.82 41.66 1.52
C LEU A 523 -36.77 40.95 2.41
N ALA A 524 -36.87 41.07 3.73
CA ALA A 524 -35.97 40.42 4.68
C ALA A 524 -36.06 38.90 4.61
N LEU A 525 -37.26 38.36 4.44
CA LEU A 525 -37.50 36.92 4.27
C LEU A 525 -37.00 36.43 2.90
N ARG A 526 -37.16 37.22 1.84
CA ARG A 526 -36.57 36.94 0.52
C ARG A 526 -35.05 36.93 0.56
N ILE A 527 -34.42 37.91 1.21
CA ILE A 527 -32.95 37.97 1.38
C ILE A 527 -32.44 36.74 2.16
N GLN A 528 -33.12 36.36 3.25
CA GLN A 528 -32.74 35.19 4.04
C GLN A 528 -32.85 33.90 3.24
N ARG A 529 -34.01 33.65 2.60
CA ARG A 529 -34.21 32.46 1.76
C ARG A 529 -33.25 32.41 0.58
N PHE A 530 -32.98 33.56 -0.03
CA PHE A 530 -32.00 33.65 -1.10
C PHE A 530 -30.61 33.30 -0.60
N LEU A 531 -30.15 33.84 0.53
CA LEU A 531 -28.82 33.54 1.05
C LEU A 531 -28.70 32.09 1.55
N GLU A 532 -29.76 31.52 2.12
CA GLU A 532 -29.82 30.09 2.47
C GLU A 532 -29.71 29.21 1.21
N HIS A 533 -30.44 29.55 0.15
CA HIS A 533 -30.43 28.83 -1.11
C HIS A 533 -29.14 29.04 -1.92
N ALA A 534 -28.61 30.26 -1.94
CA ALA A 534 -27.33 30.63 -2.56
C ALA A 534 -26.17 29.90 -1.88
N HIS A 535 -26.23 29.77 -0.55
CA HIS A 535 -25.27 28.99 0.23
C HIS A 535 -25.42 27.48 -0.04
N ALA A 536 -26.63 26.96 -0.22
CA ALA A 536 -26.87 25.58 -0.62
C ALA A 536 -26.36 25.29 -2.06
N LEU A 537 -26.63 26.20 -3.01
CA LEU A 537 -26.16 26.13 -4.39
C LEU A 537 -24.64 26.23 -4.50
N THR A 538 -23.97 27.06 -3.69
CA THR A 538 -22.49 27.14 -3.65
C THR A 538 -21.84 25.86 -3.11
N LYS A 539 -22.60 25.00 -2.41
CA LYS A 539 -22.12 23.66 -2.01
C LYS A 539 -22.13 22.67 -3.18
N GLU A 540 -23.00 22.87 -4.18
CA GLU A 540 -23.09 22.04 -5.39
C GLU A 540 -22.26 22.59 -6.56
N VAL A 541 -22.12 23.92 -6.63
CA VAL A 541 -21.37 24.65 -7.65
C VAL A 541 -20.26 25.44 -6.97
N VAL A 542 -19.04 24.89 -7.02
CA VAL A 542 -17.85 25.55 -6.46
C VAL A 542 -17.43 26.69 -7.40
N ASP A 543 -17.54 27.94 -6.94
CA ASP A 543 -17.09 29.11 -7.69
C ASP A 543 -15.56 29.06 -7.87
N GLU A 544 -15.05 29.44 -9.05
CA GLU A 544 -13.62 29.56 -9.36
C GLU A 544 -12.86 30.37 -8.29
N ILE A 545 -13.50 31.41 -7.72
CA ILE A 545 -12.89 32.30 -6.70
C ILE A 545 -12.76 31.60 -5.33
N GLN A 546 -13.61 30.60 -5.07
CA GLN A 546 -13.69 29.88 -3.81
C GLN A 546 -12.71 28.70 -3.70
N VAL A 547 -11.96 28.37 -4.76
CA VAL A 547 -10.91 27.34 -4.72
C VAL A 547 -9.54 28.02 -4.56
N PRO A 548 -8.93 28.07 -3.36
CA PRO A 548 -7.67 28.79 -3.17
C PRO A 548 -6.52 28.24 -4.01
N LEU A 549 -6.52 26.92 -4.28
CA LEU A 549 -5.51 26.26 -5.12
C LEU A 549 -5.50 26.78 -6.56
N LEU A 550 -6.65 27.21 -7.08
CA LEU A 550 -6.75 27.73 -8.44
C LEU A 550 -5.92 29.01 -8.64
N ARG A 551 -5.63 29.76 -7.56
CA ARG A 551 -4.73 30.92 -7.58
C ARG A 551 -3.25 30.57 -7.80
N LEU A 552 -2.88 29.29 -7.59
CA LEU A 552 -1.53 28.79 -7.83
C LEU A 552 -1.30 28.40 -9.30
N LEU A 553 -2.36 28.31 -10.12
CA LEU A 553 -2.23 28.01 -11.53
C LEU A 553 -1.54 29.16 -12.27
N SER A 554 -0.63 28.80 -13.18
CA SER A 554 -0.03 29.77 -14.08
C SER A 554 -1.10 30.38 -15.00
N LYS A 555 -0.89 31.62 -15.45
CA LYS A 555 -1.83 32.31 -16.36
C LYS A 555 -2.20 31.47 -17.61
N PRO A 556 -1.29 30.71 -18.25
CA PRO A 556 -1.66 29.81 -19.35
C PRO A 556 -2.59 28.67 -18.94
N LEU A 557 -2.31 27.97 -17.83
CA LEU A 557 -3.16 26.87 -17.34
C LEU A 557 -4.54 27.37 -16.90
N TRP A 558 -4.59 28.57 -16.33
CA TRP A 558 -5.84 29.25 -16.01
C TRP A 558 -6.74 29.46 -17.24
N ARG A 559 -6.13 29.84 -18.36
CA ARG A 559 -6.84 30.03 -19.64
C ARG A 559 -7.33 28.71 -20.22
N GLU A 560 -6.53 27.65 -20.11
CA GLU A 560 -6.93 26.30 -20.56
C GLU A 560 -8.12 25.77 -19.76
N LEU A 561 -8.08 25.91 -18.44
CA LEU A 561 -9.17 25.49 -17.56
C LEU A 561 -10.47 26.24 -17.89
N ARG A 562 -10.41 27.57 -18.00
CA ARG A 562 -11.58 28.39 -18.34
C ARG A 562 -12.11 28.09 -19.74
N TYR A 563 -11.22 27.87 -20.70
CA TYR A 563 -11.63 27.43 -22.03
C TYR A 563 -12.36 26.08 -21.95
N ALA A 564 -11.82 25.09 -21.25
CA ALA A 564 -12.46 23.78 -21.09
C ALA A 564 -13.84 23.88 -20.41
N MET A 565 -13.98 24.73 -19.38
CA MET A 565 -15.24 24.94 -18.67
C MET A 565 -16.33 25.57 -19.55
N TYR A 566 -15.97 26.55 -20.39
CA TYR A 566 -16.95 27.34 -21.13
C TYR A 566 -17.03 27.02 -22.63
N LYS A 567 -16.23 26.07 -23.14
CA LYS A 567 -16.15 25.74 -24.57
C LYS A 567 -17.52 25.42 -25.17
N HIS A 568 -18.34 24.63 -24.46
CA HIS A 568 -19.69 24.28 -24.91
C HIS A 568 -20.57 25.52 -25.02
N THR A 569 -20.64 26.32 -23.96
CA THR A 569 -21.44 27.55 -23.90
C THR A 569 -21.03 28.58 -24.96
N LEU A 570 -19.73 28.75 -25.22
CA LEU A 570 -19.25 29.62 -26.29
C LEU A 570 -19.60 29.10 -27.68
N GLY A 571 -19.57 27.78 -27.88
CA GLY A 571 -19.90 27.14 -29.16
C GLY A 571 -21.34 27.38 -29.62
N GLU A 572 -22.22 27.80 -28.71
CA GLU A 572 -23.59 28.17 -29.04
C GLU A 572 -23.73 29.56 -29.70
N ILE A 573 -22.71 30.42 -29.57
CA ILE A 573 -22.68 31.71 -30.25
C ILE A 573 -22.40 31.48 -31.73
N GLY A 574 -23.25 32.05 -32.60
CA GLY A 574 -23.16 31.83 -34.04
C GLY A 574 -21.79 32.19 -34.63
N PHE A 575 -21.17 33.26 -34.15
CA PHE A 575 -19.81 33.66 -34.54
C PHE A 575 -18.75 32.62 -34.18
N VAL A 576 -18.74 32.13 -32.94
CA VAL A 576 -17.76 31.13 -32.47
C VAL A 576 -17.94 29.81 -33.24
N ARG A 577 -19.20 29.43 -33.50
CA ARG A 577 -19.52 28.28 -34.34
C ARG A 577 -18.97 28.45 -35.75
N SER A 578 -19.09 29.63 -36.35
CA SER A 578 -18.52 29.95 -37.66
C SER A 578 -16.99 29.92 -37.66
N LEU A 579 -16.33 30.41 -36.59
CA LEU A 579 -14.88 30.31 -36.43
C LEU A 579 -14.42 28.85 -36.44
N SER A 580 -15.11 27.98 -35.71
CA SER A 580 -14.77 26.54 -35.63
C SER A 580 -14.91 25.79 -36.96
N ARG A 581 -15.64 26.35 -37.92
CA ARG A 581 -15.86 25.79 -39.27
C ARG A 581 -14.95 26.41 -40.33
N CYS A 582 -14.27 27.52 -40.03
CA CYS A 582 -13.36 28.16 -40.97
C CYS A 582 -12.05 27.36 -41.04
N SER A 583 -11.61 27.02 -42.25
CA SER A 583 -10.39 26.26 -42.60
C SER A 583 -9.06 26.96 -42.24
N VAL A 584 -9.11 28.03 -41.45
CA VAL A 584 -7.91 28.70 -40.93
C VAL A 584 -7.28 27.76 -39.90
N SER A 585 -5.93 27.73 -39.83
CA SER A 585 -5.15 26.83 -38.96
C SER A 585 -5.80 26.59 -37.60
N ASP A 586 -5.96 25.33 -37.19
CA ASP A 586 -6.60 24.90 -35.93
C ASP A 586 -6.05 25.63 -34.69
N ASP A 587 -4.78 26.05 -34.75
CA ASP A 587 -4.10 26.82 -33.71
C ASP A 587 -4.70 28.23 -33.50
N LEU A 588 -5.15 28.90 -34.56
CA LEU A 588 -5.75 30.24 -34.47
C LEU A 588 -7.16 30.18 -33.88
N ASN A 589 -7.95 29.18 -34.26
CA ASN A 589 -9.33 29.01 -33.81
C ASN A 589 -9.39 28.60 -32.32
N SER A 590 -8.45 27.75 -31.89
CA SER A 590 -8.35 27.33 -30.49
C SER A 590 -7.85 28.45 -29.58
N ASP A 591 -6.87 29.26 -30.01
CA ASP A 591 -6.42 30.42 -29.23
C ASP A 591 -7.48 31.53 -29.18
N ALA A 592 -8.18 31.78 -30.30
CA ALA A 592 -9.30 32.74 -30.35
C ALA A 592 -10.40 32.40 -29.34
N THR A 593 -10.88 31.17 -29.35
CA THR A 593 -11.96 30.73 -28.46
C THR A 593 -11.51 30.74 -27.00
N ARG A 594 -10.24 30.41 -26.75
CA ARG A 594 -9.62 30.51 -25.41
C ARG A 594 -9.54 31.96 -24.93
N GLN A 595 -9.20 32.91 -25.79
CA GLN A 595 -9.21 34.34 -25.45
C GLN A 595 -10.63 34.84 -25.14
N LEU A 596 -11.63 34.42 -25.92
CA LEU A 596 -13.03 34.79 -25.70
C LEU A 596 -13.59 34.26 -24.35
N SER A 597 -13.12 33.10 -23.88
CA SER A 597 -13.52 32.55 -22.57
C SER A 597 -13.21 33.45 -21.37
N GLN A 598 -12.29 34.41 -21.54
CA GLN A 598 -11.92 35.37 -20.49
C GLN A 598 -12.97 36.48 -20.31
N ALA A 599 -13.84 36.69 -21.30
CA ALA A 599 -14.94 37.66 -21.23
C ALA A 599 -16.18 37.09 -20.51
N LEU A 600 -16.20 35.80 -20.19
CA LEU A 600 -17.29 35.14 -19.47
C LEU A 600 -17.16 35.30 -17.97
N SER A 601 -18.29 35.35 -17.29
CA SER A 601 -18.36 35.19 -15.84
C SER A 601 -19.69 34.58 -15.43
N GLN A 602 -19.73 34.00 -14.24
CA GLN A 602 -20.97 33.48 -13.68
C GLN A 602 -21.68 34.59 -12.88
N ARG A 603 -23.01 34.59 -12.92
CA ARG A 603 -23.86 35.45 -12.09
C ARG A 603 -24.91 34.60 -11.42
N LEU A 604 -24.91 34.60 -10.10
CA LEU A 604 -25.93 33.95 -9.29
C LEU A 604 -27.16 34.86 -9.19
N LEU A 605 -28.33 34.29 -9.44
CA LEU A 605 -29.62 35.01 -9.42
C LEU A 605 -30.63 34.21 -8.60
N ALA A 606 -31.46 34.91 -7.82
CA ALA A 606 -32.58 34.32 -7.09
C ALA A 606 -33.74 34.00 -8.03
N ALA A 607 -34.74 33.25 -7.55
CA ALA A 607 -36.02 33.17 -8.25
C ALA A 607 -36.74 34.53 -8.20
N GLY A 608 -37.23 35.00 -9.34
CA GLY A 608 -37.91 36.29 -9.47
C GLY A 608 -36.98 37.51 -9.62
N ASP A 609 -35.67 37.30 -9.76
CA ASP A 609 -34.74 38.38 -10.05
C ASP A 609 -34.81 38.77 -11.53
N THR A 610 -34.81 40.07 -11.79
CA THR A 610 -34.73 40.61 -13.15
C THR A 610 -33.28 40.59 -13.62
N ILE A 611 -33.00 39.87 -14.71
CA ILE A 611 -31.69 39.78 -15.35
C ILE A 611 -31.37 41.10 -16.06
N PHE A 612 -32.33 41.61 -16.82
CA PHE A 612 -32.32 42.91 -17.48
C PHE A 612 -33.75 43.43 -17.68
N GLU A 613 -33.87 44.76 -17.74
CA GLU A 613 -35.14 45.48 -17.84
C GLU A 613 -35.37 46.03 -19.26
N SER A 614 -36.63 46.13 -19.67
CA SER A 614 -37.00 46.77 -20.93
C SER A 614 -36.54 48.24 -20.94
N GLY A 615 -35.94 48.67 -22.05
CA GLY A 615 -35.37 49.99 -22.23
C GLY A 615 -33.94 50.17 -21.72
N SER A 616 -33.34 49.17 -21.05
CA SER A 616 -31.95 49.26 -20.61
C SER A 616 -30.96 48.86 -21.73
N MET A 617 -29.75 49.42 -21.70
CA MET A 617 -28.69 49.09 -22.68
C MET A 617 -28.14 47.68 -22.41
N ALA A 618 -28.01 46.87 -23.45
CA ALA A 618 -27.45 45.53 -23.36
C ALA A 618 -25.92 45.58 -23.23
N LEU A 619 -25.43 45.61 -21.99
CA LEU A 619 -24.00 45.58 -21.67
C LEU A 619 -23.43 44.15 -21.58
N ASP A 620 -24.31 43.15 -21.48
CA ASP A 620 -23.98 41.75 -21.36
C ASP A 620 -24.94 40.91 -22.22
N ALA A 621 -24.45 39.81 -22.79
CA ALA A 621 -25.27 38.71 -23.27
C ALA A 621 -25.34 37.62 -22.19
N TYR A 622 -26.43 36.84 -22.17
CA TYR A 622 -26.69 35.86 -21.12
C TYR A 622 -26.98 34.47 -21.67
N PHE A 623 -26.27 33.45 -21.19
CA PHE A 623 -26.59 32.05 -21.41
C PHE A 623 -27.35 31.50 -20.20
N LEU A 624 -28.58 31.07 -20.45
CA LEU A 624 -29.50 30.62 -19.41
C LEU A 624 -29.37 29.11 -19.17
N VAL A 625 -28.81 28.73 -18.04
CA VAL A 625 -28.66 27.30 -17.66
C VAL A 625 -29.98 26.72 -17.16
N LYS A 626 -30.81 27.55 -16.52
CA LYS A 626 -32.14 27.19 -16.02
C LYS A 626 -33.23 28.02 -16.70
N PRO A 627 -34.49 27.57 -16.68
CA PRO A 627 -35.60 28.33 -17.22
C PRO A 627 -35.70 29.73 -16.63
N SER A 628 -35.99 30.70 -17.49
CA SER A 628 -36.33 32.08 -17.17
C SER A 628 -37.51 32.51 -18.04
N VAL A 629 -38.20 33.58 -17.70
CA VAL A 629 -39.35 34.10 -18.46
C VAL A 629 -38.98 35.45 -19.05
N TYR A 630 -39.03 35.53 -20.38
CA TYR A 630 -38.93 36.77 -21.13
C TYR A 630 -40.32 37.39 -21.31
N ILE A 631 -40.45 38.68 -21.03
CA ILE A 631 -41.70 39.42 -21.00
C ILE A 631 -41.60 40.60 -21.97
N LEU A 632 -42.44 40.62 -23.00
CA LEU A 632 -42.51 41.70 -23.99
C LEU A 632 -43.98 42.14 -24.16
N GLY A 633 -44.36 43.24 -23.51
CA GLY A 633 -45.76 43.67 -23.45
C GLY A 633 -46.63 42.61 -22.76
N GLN A 634 -47.57 42.01 -23.49
CA GLN A 634 -48.42 40.91 -22.99
C GLN A 634 -47.83 39.51 -23.27
N LEU A 635 -46.75 39.42 -24.06
CA LEU A 635 -46.11 38.15 -24.38
C LEU A 635 -45.24 37.71 -23.20
N ARG A 636 -45.45 36.47 -22.75
CA ARG A 636 -44.59 35.78 -21.78
C ARG A 636 -44.06 34.50 -22.40
N GLN A 637 -42.75 34.39 -22.54
CA GLN A 637 -42.10 33.25 -23.17
C GLN A 637 -41.05 32.64 -22.25
N PRO A 638 -41.13 31.34 -21.92
CA PRO A 638 -40.06 30.66 -21.21
C PRO A 638 -38.83 30.50 -22.12
N VAL A 639 -37.65 30.71 -21.55
CA VAL A 639 -36.36 30.65 -22.24
C VAL A 639 -35.38 29.85 -21.38
N SER A 640 -34.71 28.89 -21.99
CA SER A 640 -33.66 28.09 -21.37
C SER A 640 -32.68 27.59 -22.42
N ASP A 641 -31.48 27.23 -21.97
CA ASP A 641 -30.43 26.55 -22.75
C ASP A 641 -30.05 27.29 -24.03
N ARG A 642 -29.94 28.62 -23.94
CA ARG A 642 -29.55 29.49 -25.06
C ARG A 642 -29.04 30.84 -24.62
N TRP A 643 -28.35 31.51 -25.55
CA TRP A 643 -27.99 32.92 -25.45
C TRP A 643 -29.20 33.83 -25.66
N VAL A 644 -29.27 34.88 -24.83
CA VAL A 644 -30.23 35.98 -24.89
C VAL A 644 -29.43 37.28 -24.92
N ALA A 645 -29.96 38.26 -25.65
CA ALA A 645 -29.37 39.57 -25.90
C ALA A 645 -28.01 39.51 -26.62
N GLU A 646 -27.81 38.51 -27.49
CA GLU A 646 -26.60 38.40 -28.32
C GLU A 646 -26.37 39.65 -29.20
N MET A 647 -27.44 40.35 -29.57
CA MET A 647 -27.40 41.59 -30.35
C MET A 647 -26.45 42.64 -29.76
N GLY A 648 -26.39 42.73 -28.43
CA GLY A 648 -25.49 43.66 -27.74
C GLY A 648 -24.00 43.42 -28.03
N LEU A 649 -23.62 42.22 -28.49
CA LEU A 649 -22.25 41.92 -28.90
C LEU A 649 -21.88 42.57 -30.25
N TRP A 650 -22.86 42.87 -31.10
CA TRP A 650 -22.65 43.22 -32.51
C TRP A 650 -23.09 44.65 -32.85
N CYS A 651 -24.09 45.17 -32.15
CA CYS A 651 -24.57 46.54 -32.31
C CYS A 651 -25.07 47.11 -30.97
N PRO A 652 -25.17 48.45 -30.84
CA PRO A 652 -25.87 49.05 -29.71
C PRO A 652 -27.31 48.53 -29.66
N TRP A 653 -27.67 47.91 -28.54
CA TRP A 653 -28.96 47.26 -28.37
C TRP A 653 -29.62 47.71 -27.07
N LEU A 654 -30.87 48.13 -27.18
CA LEU A 654 -31.74 48.37 -26.03
C LEU A 654 -32.63 47.16 -25.85
N HIS A 655 -32.67 46.63 -24.63
CA HIS A 655 -33.53 45.51 -24.29
C HIS A 655 -34.99 45.89 -24.58
N LEU A 656 -35.66 45.06 -25.37
CA LEU A 656 -37.04 45.31 -25.78
C LEU A 656 -38.01 44.78 -24.72
N GLY A 657 -37.65 43.69 -24.05
CA GLY A 657 -38.43 43.10 -22.97
C GLY A 657 -37.67 43.00 -21.65
N GLU A 658 -38.33 42.43 -20.66
CA GLU A 658 -37.76 42.10 -19.35
C GLU A 658 -37.49 40.61 -19.27
N LEU A 659 -36.34 40.21 -18.73
CA LEU A 659 -36.02 38.79 -18.50
C LEU A 659 -35.94 38.53 -17.00
N VAL A 660 -36.79 37.63 -16.51
CA VAL A 660 -36.92 37.32 -15.07
C VAL A 660 -36.63 35.84 -14.84
N THR A 661 -35.84 35.50 -13.84
CA THR A 661 -35.55 34.11 -13.46
C THR A 661 -36.77 33.44 -12.81
N THR A 662 -37.05 32.18 -13.13
CA THR A 662 -38.16 31.44 -12.47
C THR A 662 -37.71 30.65 -11.25
N GLU A 663 -36.45 30.24 -11.24
CA GLU A 663 -35.81 29.54 -10.14
C GLU A 663 -34.41 30.12 -9.92
N ALA A 664 -33.83 29.86 -8.75
CA ALA A 664 -32.48 30.31 -8.47
C ALA A 664 -31.49 29.55 -9.37
N SER A 665 -30.63 30.29 -10.07
CA SER A 665 -29.74 29.72 -11.07
C SER A 665 -28.39 30.44 -11.12
N VAL A 666 -27.40 29.73 -11.62
CA VAL A 666 -26.10 30.30 -12.03
C VAL A 666 -26.14 30.47 -13.53
N ASN A 667 -26.29 31.70 -13.99
CA ASN A 667 -26.29 32.02 -15.42
C ASN A 667 -24.90 32.47 -15.85
N VAL A 668 -24.52 32.17 -17.08
CA VAL A 668 -23.24 32.64 -17.65
C VAL A 668 -23.50 33.96 -18.37
N ARG A 669 -22.76 35.00 -18.02
CA ARG A 669 -22.79 36.30 -18.72
C ARG A 669 -21.53 36.48 -19.56
N LEU A 670 -21.71 37.02 -20.76
CA LEU A 670 -20.64 37.44 -21.65
C LEU A 670 -20.65 38.97 -21.74
N GLN A 671 -19.60 39.60 -21.24
CA GLN A 671 -19.55 41.05 -21.14
C GLN A 671 -19.13 41.67 -22.47
N VAL A 672 -19.94 42.57 -23.03
CA VAL A 672 -19.74 43.16 -24.37
C VAL A 672 -18.39 43.85 -24.49
N GLU A 673 -17.99 44.61 -23.46
CA GLU A 673 -16.74 45.35 -23.45
C GLU A 673 -15.52 44.42 -23.47
N LYS A 674 -15.50 43.40 -22.61
CA LYS A 674 -14.40 42.41 -22.55
C LYS A 674 -14.36 41.55 -23.80
N PHE A 675 -15.52 41.17 -24.33
CA PHE A 675 -15.61 40.44 -25.59
C PHE A 675 -14.99 41.26 -26.73
N SER A 676 -15.33 42.54 -26.82
CA SER A 676 -14.75 43.47 -27.80
C SER A 676 -13.24 43.64 -27.61
N GLU A 677 -12.76 43.73 -26.36
CA GLU A 677 -11.33 43.79 -26.07
C GLU A 677 -10.59 42.54 -26.54
N CYS A 678 -11.14 41.35 -26.27
CA CYS A 678 -10.58 40.09 -26.75
C CYS A 678 -10.48 40.04 -28.27
N LEU A 679 -11.50 40.50 -28.99
CA LEU A 679 -11.47 40.56 -30.45
C LEU A 679 -10.38 41.52 -30.98
N ARG A 680 -10.19 42.68 -30.34
CA ARG A 680 -9.18 43.68 -30.75
C ARG A 680 -7.73 43.19 -30.59
N ARG A 681 -7.49 42.16 -29.77
CA ARG A 681 -6.14 41.60 -29.57
C ARG A 681 -5.62 40.81 -30.77
N SER A 682 -6.50 40.40 -31.68
CA SER A 682 -6.13 39.74 -32.94
C SER A 682 -6.80 40.43 -34.12
N TRP A 683 -5.99 41.00 -35.00
CA TRP A 683 -6.48 41.68 -36.19
C TRP A 683 -7.35 40.79 -37.07
N ALA A 684 -6.95 39.52 -37.25
CA ALA A 684 -7.71 38.55 -38.03
C ALA A 684 -9.10 38.27 -37.41
N LEU A 685 -9.17 38.11 -36.08
CA LEU A 685 -10.45 37.91 -35.39
C LEU A 685 -11.34 39.15 -35.45
N LEU A 686 -10.75 40.34 -35.33
CA LEU A 686 -11.49 41.59 -35.44
C LEU A 686 -12.13 41.74 -36.82
N GLN A 687 -11.42 41.43 -37.91
CA GLN A 687 -11.97 41.47 -39.26
C GLN A 687 -13.11 40.47 -39.46
N LEU A 688 -12.94 39.24 -38.99
CA LEU A 688 -13.98 38.21 -39.05
C LEU A 688 -15.22 38.64 -38.25
N ALA A 689 -15.02 39.20 -37.06
CA ALA A 689 -16.09 39.72 -36.22
C ALA A 689 -16.82 40.91 -36.88
N GLN A 690 -16.10 41.84 -37.52
CA GLN A 690 -16.71 42.96 -38.25
C GLN A 690 -17.58 42.48 -39.41
N HIS A 691 -17.08 41.51 -40.20
CA HIS A 691 -17.85 40.93 -41.31
C HIS A 691 -19.07 40.16 -40.79
N TYR A 692 -18.90 39.39 -39.72
CA TYR A 692 -20.00 38.70 -39.06
C TYR A 692 -21.06 39.69 -38.54
N ALA A 693 -20.64 40.75 -37.85
CA ALA A 693 -21.52 41.79 -37.32
C ALA A 693 -22.30 42.49 -38.43
N ALA A 694 -21.65 42.85 -39.54
CA ALA A 694 -22.31 43.50 -40.68
C ALA A 694 -23.42 42.60 -41.28
N LYS A 695 -23.12 41.31 -41.48
CA LYS A 695 -24.10 40.33 -41.96
C LYS A 695 -25.22 40.07 -40.95
N PHE A 696 -24.87 39.96 -39.67
CA PHE A 696 -25.81 39.76 -38.57
C PHE A 696 -26.83 40.91 -38.54
N VAL A 697 -26.35 42.16 -38.61
CA VAL A 697 -27.20 43.37 -38.66
C VAL A 697 -28.01 43.44 -39.95
N GLN A 698 -27.45 43.03 -41.10
CA GLN A 698 -28.20 42.96 -42.36
C GLN A 698 -29.41 42.03 -42.23
N VAL A 699 -29.19 40.79 -41.77
CA VAL A 699 -30.28 39.81 -41.61
C VAL A 699 -31.27 40.24 -40.53
N MET A 700 -30.79 40.92 -39.49
CA MET A 700 -31.64 41.57 -38.51
C MET A 700 -32.57 42.59 -39.20
N ASN A 701 -32.04 43.51 -40.02
CA ASN A 701 -32.86 44.51 -40.73
C ASN A 701 -33.86 43.91 -41.74
N GLU A 702 -33.59 42.70 -42.25
CA GLU A 702 -34.49 41.96 -43.15
C GLU A 702 -35.59 41.17 -42.39
N THR A 703 -35.47 41.03 -41.07
CA THR A 703 -36.40 40.27 -40.23
C THR A 703 -37.53 41.16 -39.71
N VAL A 704 -38.78 40.72 -39.89
CA VAL A 704 -39.98 41.51 -39.54
C VAL A 704 -40.13 41.73 -38.02
N THR A 705 -39.71 40.76 -37.20
CA THR A 705 -39.85 40.82 -35.73
C THR A 705 -38.58 40.36 -35.04
N ILE A 706 -37.99 41.23 -34.22
CA ILE A 706 -36.75 40.97 -33.46
C ILE A 706 -37.02 41.28 -32.00
N THR A 707 -36.55 40.40 -31.12
CA THR A 707 -36.70 40.47 -29.66
C THR A 707 -35.36 40.13 -29.01
N ASP A 708 -35.20 40.32 -27.70
CA ASP A 708 -33.95 39.98 -26.99
C ASP A 708 -33.55 38.50 -27.10
N ILE A 709 -34.50 37.62 -27.41
CA ILE A 709 -34.28 36.18 -27.56
C ILE A 709 -34.05 35.76 -29.01
N TRP A 710 -33.93 36.72 -29.93
CA TRP A 710 -33.66 36.45 -31.34
C TRP A 710 -32.30 35.78 -31.49
N GLN A 711 -32.26 34.76 -32.35
CA GLN A 711 -31.05 34.06 -32.70
C GLN A 711 -30.83 34.14 -34.20
N CYS A 712 -29.59 34.41 -34.56
CA CYS A 712 -29.11 34.43 -35.92
C CYS A 712 -29.42 33.08 -36.63
N PRO A 713 -30.13 33.09 -37.78
CA PRO A 713 -30.44 31.87 -38.52
C PRO A 713 -29.17 31.09 -38.88
N ALA A 714 -29.24 29.76 -38.79
CA ALA A 714 -28.10 28.87 -39.04
C ALA A 714 -27.47 29.02 -40.45
N SER A 715 -28.20 29.58 -41.42
CA SER A 715 -27.74 29.88 -42.78
C SER A 715 -26.58 30.87 -42.85
N LEU A 716 -26.40 31.74 -41.86
CA LEU A 716 -25.24 32.65 -41.78
C LEU A 716 -23.90 31.93 -41.48
N GLY A 717 -23.95 30.71 -40.94
CA GLY A 717 -22.78 29.86 -40.64
C GLY A 717 -22.57 28.70 -41.61
N GLY A 718 -23.25 28.72 -42.78
CA GLY A 718 -23.35 27.57 -43.70
C GLY A 718 -22.43 27.59 -44.92
N ASP A 719 -21.82 28.71 -45.30
CA ASP A 719 -20.89 28.77 -46.44
C ASP A 719 -19.46 29.11 -45.98
N PRO A 720 -18.58 28.11 -45.81
CA PRO A 720 -17.16 28.31 -45.47
C PRO A 720 -16.39 29.06 -46.56
N ASN A 721 -16.85 29.05 -47.81
CA ASN A 721 -16.14 29.66 -48.94
C ASN A 721 -16.27 31.18 -49.00
N LEU A 722 -17.24 31.77 -48.28
CA LEU A 722 -17.39 33.23 -48.16
C LEU A 722 -16.33 33.89 -47.25
N TRP A 723 -15.47 33.10 -46.60
CA TRP A 723 -14.46 33.58 -45.66
C TRP A 723 -13.02 33.46 -46.18
N HIS A 724 -12.85 33.05 -47.45
CA HIS A 724 -11.55 32.70 -48.04
C HIS A 724 -10.89 33.74 -48.95
N THR A 725 -11.35 34.99 -49.03
CA THR A 725 -10.71 36.01 -49.87
C THR A 725 -10.28 37.29 -49.11
N PRO A 726 -8.99 37.44 -48.80
CA PRO A 726 -8.39 38.74 -48.53
C PRO A 726 -7.72 39.27 -49.80
N THR A 727 -8.47 39.75 -50.81
CA THR A 727 -7.82 40.30 -52.02
C THR A 727 -8.51 41.41 -52.81
N GLU A 728 -9.59 42.05 -52.36
CA GLU A 728 -10.06 43.29 -53.03
C GLU A 728 -10.45 44.39 -52.05
N LEU A 729 -9.54 45.37 -51.95
CA LEU A 729 -9.80 46.73 -51.48
C LEU A 729 -10.84 47.38 -52.40
N ILE A 730 -12.08 47.56 -51.93
CA ILE A 730 -13.04 48.48 -52.54
C ILE A 730 -13.28 49.64 -51.58
N VAL A 731 -12.68 50.78 -51.91
CA VAL A 731 -13.07 52.11 -51.45
C VAL A 731 -14.25 52.55 -52.32
N VAL A 732 -15.48 52.54 -51.79
CA VAL A 732 -16.58 53.40 -52.28
C VAL A 732 -17.46 53.81 -51.09
N GLY A 733 -17.65 55.12 -50.92
CA GLY A 733 -18.39 55.71 -49.80
C GLY A 733 -19.86 56.01 -50.06
N LYS A 734 -20.53 56.32 -48.93
CA LYS A 734 -21.86 56.96 -48.72
C LYS A 734 -23.07 56.11 -49.19
N ALA A 735 -24.12 55.85 -48.38
CA ALA A 735 -24.74 56.75 -47.40
C ALA A 735 -25.56 56.04 -46.30
N ARG A 736 -25.57 56.68 -45.12
CA ARG A 736 -26.58 56.74 -44.03
C ARG A 736 -26.87 55.48 -43.18
N VAL A 737 -26.12 55.35 -42.08
CA VAL A 737 -26.55 55.81 -40.74
C VAL A 737 -25.32 56.47 -40.09
N SER A 738 -25.47 57.70 -39.59
CA SER A 738 -24.38 58.43 -38.95
C SER A 738 -24.09 57.87 -37.55
N PRO A 739 -22.82 57.58 -37.21
CA PRO A 739 -22.41 57.35 -35.83
C PRO A 739 -22.19 58.71 -35.14
N ILE A 740 -22.77 58.90 -33.96
CA ILE A 740 -22.33 59.93 -33.02
C ILE A 740 -21.07 59.39 -32.31
N PRO A 741 -19.97 60.16 -32.18
CA PRO A 741 -18.73 59.68 -31.62
C PRO A 741 -18.66 59.86 -30.10
N GLN A 742 -18.58 58.77 -29.35
CA GLN A 742 -17.55 58.41 -28.36
C GLN A 742 -17.98 57.15 -27.59
#